data_AF-A0A9Q3ERM9-F1
#
_entry.id   AF-A0A9Q3ERM9-F1
#
_cell.length_a   1.000
_cell.length_b   1.000
_cell.length_c   1.000
_cell.angle_alpha   90.00
_cell.angle_beta   90.00
_cell.angle_gamma   90.00
#
_symmetry.space_group_name_H-M   'P 1'
#
loop_
_entity.id
_entity.type
_entity.pdbx_description
1 polymer ?
#
loop_
_entity_poly.entity_id
_entity_poly.type
_entity_poly.pdbx_seq_one_letter_code
_entity_poly.pdbx_strand_id
1 'polypeptide(L)'
;MIPECLERLDLASPRGLLAAPPSAWVEPRHDSSSRADHSQLTPSTNQVANQASRGSIRKLLGHTMSSVLSDGSGFSQALATWREINLSSLQKTLDASGLEIVENQKDSLLGRKKLAEQTREFKKMSDEEKVGGFKGLLKAYQAEIDALTKRSKISESAFLNIYKLLAEAPDPYPLLDAAVDQTVRATEAKLVESELARANEQINSLKLQLIESEKFENELKKQTEKTARLESKLEEMVKQQVSNKEAELNAIYGERILNFQQREKDLTKQLDLTKKQLADLRASNESNQAKILDDSSRRDFETVSRRAEIELVEADLERSQRRVEEVERRNEKLRAEVEAVRNGSEAQERIQALEAQILELQNETTRLLSTLEAQKQTISQAREERTKLEAEYKKQVNKLEQEIITLRKRVSQYSDYDEIKRELEIIKYVEFASLNPEDEEQSGFDDSSPNSSSLSLAITLPNPNADKANKQKTKSLETLLMNKTRKLQDDLTTLRVTHDELLTLSRKNTIENEKLKKELEEIKSLNENLENDLLKMQTTSQSARQRSSNELIKDSLGAGRSSLNDVARGLKEDLGLDNSNISSPKIGAKGSSQTPANSKSDYKLSAETSILPIITSQRDRFRQRNAELEEELRKQFETITATRNEIKSLQNDNLKLYEKVRYLQSYRDDVGGREFARVNQSSALSAVSRKDEELSKYRGIYEEHMNPFEKFRGRERIGALQALNPLDKLVLRTANFILGSRFARNTFLAYAFILHILLFLSYGETALKSDSLRQSTTIIPPPGHDKIIAT
;
A
#
# COMPACT_ATOMS: atom_id res chain seq x y z
N MET A 1 41.56 40.40 -27.81
CA MET A 1 42.87 39.88 -28.25
C MET A 1 42.93 38.41 -27.89
N ILE A 2 42.92 37.56 -28.92
CA ILE A 2 43.52 36.21 -28.93
C ILE A 2 45.07 36.43 -28.94
N PRO A 3 45.98 35.41 -28.83
CA PRO A 3 45.81 33.99 -29.12
C PRO A 3 46.48 33.09 -28.02
N GLU A 4 46.77 31.78 -28.12
CA GLU A 4 47.03 30.81 -29.21
C GLU A 4 46.51 29.41 -28.82
N CYS A 5 45.76 28.71 -29.69
CA CYS A 5 46.21 27.75 -30.73
C CYS A 5 46.40 26.32 -30.16
N LEU A 6 45.56 25.36 -30.56
CA LEU A 6 45.64 24.56 -31.79
C LEU A 6 46.81 23.56 -31.76
N GLU A 7 46.48 22.27 -31.70
CA GLU A 7 46.85 21.18 -32.61
C GLU A 7 46.21 19.90 -32.06
N ARG A 8 45.81 18.84 -32.79
CA ARG A 8 45.47 18.53 -34.19
C ARG A 8 44.99 17.05 -34.13
N LEU A 9 43.98 16.63 -34.89
CA LEU A 9 44.07 15.71 -36.05
C LEU A 9 44.86 14.39 -35.79
N ASP A 10 44.47 13.19 -36.26
CA ASP A 10 43.33 12.82 -37.11
C ASP A 10 43.08 11.28 -37.12
N LEU A 11 41.95 10.88 -37.70
CA LEU A 11 41.71 9.66 -38.51
C LEU A 11 42.41 8.31 -38.16
N ALA A 12 41.60 7.31 -37.79
CA ALA A 12 41.72 5.94 -38.34
C ALA A 12 40.43 5.12 -38.22
N SER A 13 40.02 4.51 -39.34
CA SER A 13 38.96 3.48 -39.50
C SER A 13 39.21 2.80 -40.86
N PRO A 14 38.77 1.57 -41.19
CA PRO A 14 38.19 0.48 -40.38
C PRO A 14 38.87 -0.91 -40.63
N ARG A 15 38.27 -1.98 -40.06
CA ARG A 15 38.18 -3.41 -40.54
C ARG A 15 38.91 -4.51 -39.74
N GLY A 16 38.18 -5.62 -39.58
CA GLY A 16 38.64 -6.94 -39.10
C GLY A 16 38.18 -7.27 -37.68
N LEU A 17 37.61 -8.44 -37.36
CA LEU A 17 37.25 -9.59 -38.19
C LEU A 17 36.29 -10.53 -37.42
N LEU A 18 35.14 -10.87 -38.03
CA LEU A 18 34.27 -12.06 -37.83
C LEU A 18 33.76 -12.50 -36.43
N ALA A 19 32.65 -13.25 -36.46
CA ALA A 19 31.86 -13.67 -35.30
C ALA A 19 32.10 -15.14 -34.90
N ALA A 20 31.89 -15.47 -33.61
CA ALA A 20 31.62 -16.82 -33.11
C ALA A 20 30.89 -16.76 -31.72
N PRO A 21 30.19 -17.84 -31.28
CA PRO A 21 29.04 -17.73 -30.36
C PRO A 21 29.32 -18.33 -28.94
N PRO A 22 28.34 -18.52 -28.03
CA PRO A 22 28.61 -18.68 -26.60
C PRO A 22 29.03 -20.12 -26.22
N SER A 23 29.93 -20.23 -25.23
CA SER A 23 30.38 -21.51 -24.70
C SER A 23 29.30 -22.20 -23.85
N ALA A 24 28.77 -23.29 -24.38
CA ALA A 24 27.85 -24.17 -23.68
C ALA A 24 28.51 -24.91 -22.51
N TRP A 25 27.72 -25.18 -21.46
CA TRP A 25 28.07 -26.17 -20.44
C TRP A 25 27.85 -27.56 -21.02
N VAL A 26 28.87 -28.42 -20.93
CA VAL A 26 28.84 -29.81 -21.43
C VAL A 26 29.16 -30.75 -20.28
N GLU A 27 28.24 -31.67 -20.03
CA GLU A 27 28.40 -32.84 -19.15
C GLU A 27 29.11 -33.95 -19.94
N PRO A 28 29.98 -34.77 -19.30
CA PRO A 28 29.82 -36.21 -19.50
C PRO A 28 30.06 -37.06 -18.24
N ARG A 29 29.60 -38.32 -18.29
CA ARG A 29 29.57 -39.30 -17.20
C ARG A 29 30.64 -40.41 -17.32
N HIS A 30 30.85 -41.13 -16.20
CA HIS A 30 31.59 -42.40 -16.04
C HIS A 30 33.13 -42.32 -16.27
N ASP A 31 34.00 -43.07 -15.59
CA ASP A 31 33.82 -44.38 -14.94
C ASP A 31 34.74 -44.64 -13.71
N SER A 32 34.41 -45.70 -12.94
CA SER A 32 35.17 -46.51 -11.95
C SER A 32 36.55 -46.10 -11.37
N SER A 33 36.70 -46.20 -10.02
CA SER A 33 37.64 -47.12 -9.29
C SER A 33 38.30 -46.55 -8.01
N SER A 34 38.43 -47.40 -6.96
CA SER A 34 39.39 -47.37 -5.83
C SER A 34 39.41 -46.13 -4.88
N ARG A 35 38.87 -46.15 -3.64
CA ARG A 35 39.24 -46.88 -2.38
C ARG A 35 40.20 -46.07 -1.45
N ALA A 36 39.94 -46.16 -0.14
CA ALA A 36 40.72 -45.64 1.01
C ALA A 36 40.64 -44.11 1.26
N ASP A 37 40.63 -43.57 2.49
CA ASP A 37 40.46 -44.18 3.83
C ASP A 37 40.03 -43.14 4.91
N HIS A 38 39.72 -43.63 6.11
CA HIS A 38 39.65 -42.89 7.40
C HIS A 38 38.57 -41.79 7.62
N SER A 39 37.47 -42.22 8.25
CA SER A 39 36.67 -41.40 9.17
C SER A 39 37.21 -41.49 10.62
N GLN A 40 37.33 -40.36 11.33
CA GLN A 40 37.48 -40.34 12.79
C GLN A 40 36.19 -39.88 13.47
N LEU A 41 35.70 -40.65 14.44
CA LEU A 41 34.59 -40.32 15.33
C LEU A 41 34.98 -40.63 16.77
N THR A 42 34.45 -39.84 17.70
CA THR A 42 34.78 -39.87 19.14
C THR A 42 34.18 -41.09 19.87
N PRO A 43 34.76 -41.50 21.02
CA PRO A 43 34.42 -42.78 21.64
C PRO A 43 33.09 -42.76 22.39
N SER A 44 32.25 -43.75 22.13
CA SER A 44 30.99 -43.98 22.84
C SER A 44 31.18 -44.86 24.09
N THR A 45 30.45 -44.53 25.16
CA THR A 45 30.39 -45.17 26.49
C THR A 45 30.17 -46.69 26.47
N ASN A 46 29.70 -47.25 25.36
CA ASN A 46 29.44 -48.69 25.18
C ASN A 46 30.67 -49.60 25.27
N GLN A 47 31.91 -49.10 25.17
CA GLN A 47 33.10 -49.96 25.31
C GLN A 47 33.34 -50.46 26.75
N VAL A 48 32.98 -49.68 27.77
CA VAL A 48 33.28 -50.01 29.18
C VAL A 48 32.41 -51.17 29.69
N ALA A 49 31.11 -51.16 29.36
CA ALA A 49 30.19 -52.25 29.70
C ALA A 49 30.58 -53.58 29.02
N ASN A 50 31.07 -53.51 27.77
CA ASN A 50 31.42 -54.68 26.98
C ASN A 50 32.73 -55.35 27.46
N GLN A 51 33.67 -54.58 28.04
CA GLN A 51 34.85 -55.14 28.70
C GLN A 51 34.51 -55.83 30.04
N ALA A 52 33.62 -55.26 30.85
CA ALA A 52 33.21 -55.86 32.12
C ALA A 52 32.52 -57.23 31.92
N SER A 53 31.60 -57.33 30.96
CA SER A 53 30.93 -58.60 30.61
C SER A 53 31.92 -59.67 30.12
N ARG A 54 32.87 -59.29 29.26
CA ARG A 54 33.95 -60.18 28.78
C ARG A 54 34.85 -60.70 29.91
N GLY A 55 35.06 -59.93 30.99
CA GLY A 55 35.78 -60.37 32.18
C GLY A 55 35.08 -61.49 32.95
N SER A 56 33.78 -61.35 33.21
CA SER A 56 32.97 -62.39 33.87
C SER A 56 32.82 -63.64 33.01
N ILE A 57 32.65 -63.49 31.69
CA ILE A 57 32.53 -64.63 30.76
C ILE A 57 33.83 -65.44 30.72
N ARG A 58 35.03 -64.82 30.74
CA ARG A 58 36.29 -65.59 30.84
C ARG A 58 36.45 -66.32 32.18
N LYS A 59 36.01 -65.72 33.29
CA LYS A 59 36.01 -66.41 34.60
C LYS A 59 35.09 -67.64 34.61
N LEU A 60 33.91 -67.53 33.99
CA LEU A 60 32.96 -68.64 33.86
C LEU A 60 33.42 -69.72 32.88
N LEU A 61 34.04 -69.37 31.74
CA LEU A 61 34.69 -70.35 30.86
C LEU A 61 35.84 -71.09 31.57
N GLY A 62 36.67 -70.38 32.34
CA GLY A 62 37.74 -71.01 33.13
C GLY A 62 37.23 -71.99 34.18
N HIS A 63 36.11 -71.67 34.86
CA HIS A 63 35.50 -72.58 35.84
C HIS A 63 34.80 -73.78 35.18
N THR A 64 34.08 -73.58 34.07
CA THR A 64 33.34 -74.65 33.40
C THR A 64 34.25 -75.63 32.65
N MET A 65 35.30 -75.15 31.97
CA MET A 65 36.32 -76.01 31.36
C MET A 65 37.11 -76.80 32.42
N SER A 66 37.44 -76.19 33.56
CA SER A 66 38.10 -76.89 34.67
C SER A 66 37.20 -77.97 35.29
N SER A 67 35.91 -77.68 35.47
CA SER A 67 34.95 -78.62 36.06
C SER A 67 34.71 -79.87 35.21
N VAL A 68 34.66 -79.75 33.87
CA VAL A 68 34.42 -80.88 32.97
C VAL A 68 35.66 -81.78 32.86
N LEU A 69 36.87 -81.22 32.94
CA LEU A 69 38.11 -82.00 32.93
C LEU A 69 38.39 -82.74 34.25
N SER A 70 37.77 -82.33 35.37
CA SER A 70 37.99 -82.95 36.69
C SER A 70 37.39 -84.36 36.78
N ASP A 71 36.15 -84.56 36.32
CA ASP A 71 35.54 -85.91 36.23
C ASP A 71 36.18 -86.75 35.11
N GLY A 72 36.72 -86.08 34.08
CA GLY A 72 37.46 -86.72 33.00
C GLY A 72 38.75 -87.42 33.45
N SER A 73 39.29 -87.13 34.64
CA SER A 73 40.53 -87.73 35.13
C SER A 73 40.43 -89.26 35.26
N GLY A 74 39.43 -89.75 36.00
CA GLY A 74 39.23 -91.19 36.20
C GLY A 74 38.82 -91.93 34.93
N PHE A 75 38.03 -91.28 34.06
CA PHE A 75 37.59 -91.87 32.79
C PHE A 75 38.71 -91.93 31.74
N SER A 76 39.49 -90.85 31.61
CA SER A 76 40.66 -90.78 30.73
C SER A 76 41.76 -91.74 31.20
N GLN A 77 41.97 -91.84 32.52
CA GLN A 77 42.90 -92.81 33.09
C GLN A 77 42.42 -94.25 32.89
N ALA A 78 41.10 -94.53 32.96
CA ALA A 78 40.55 -95.83 32.61
C ALA A 78 40.69 -96.16 31.10
N LEU A 79 40.45 -95.19 30.21
CA LEU A 79 40.71 -95.35 28.77
C LEU A 79 42.19 -95.66 28.50
N ALA A 80 43.11 -94.95 29.15
CA ALA A 80 44.54 -95.16 29.03
C ALA A 80 44.97 -96.54 29.55
N THR A 81 44.50 -96.96 30.73
CA THR A 81 44.86 -98.28 31.28
C THR A 81 44.25 -99.42 30.48
N TRP A 82 43.00 -99.35 30.01
CA TRP A 82 42.44 -100.39 29.15
C TRP A 82 43.14 -100.48 27.78
N ARG A 83 43.58 -99.34 27.22
CA ARG A 83 44.41 -99.31 26.01
C ARG A 83 45.77 -99.97 26.21
N GLU A 84 46.38 -99.80 27.38
CA GLU A 84 47.68 -100.39 27.74
C GLU A 84 47.58 -101.88 28.10
N ILE A 85 46.53 -102.27 28.85
CA ILE A 85 46.19 -103.67 29.17
C ILE A 85 45.99 -104.49 27.88
N ASN A 86 45.40 -103.87 26.85
CA ASN A 86 45.14 -104.45 25.53
C ASN A 86 44.60 -105.88 25.63
N LEU A 87 43.32 -106.00 26.00
CA LEU A 87 42.70 -107.27 26.38
C LEU A 87 42.95 -108.38 25.33
N SER A 88 43.03 -108.04 24.05
CA SER A 88 43.30 -108.98 22.95
C SER A 88 44.70 -109.64 22.97
N SER A 89 45.73 -109.00 23.54
CA SER A 89 47.06 -109.60 23.71
C SER A 89 47.18 -110.35 25.03
N LEU A 90 46.52 -109.85 26.07
CA LEU A 90 46.43 -110.52 27.37
C LEU A 90 45.67 -111.85 27.27
N GLN A 91 44.54 -111.89 26.57
CA GLN A 91 43.78 -113.11 26.27
C GLN A 91 44.68 -114.18 25.63
N LYS A 92 45.39 -113.85 24.54
CA LYS A 92 46.33 -114.77 23.85
C LYS A 92 47.45 -115.30 24.75
N THR A 93 47.87 -114.51 25.74
CA THR A 93 48.92 -114.92 26.68
C THR A 93 48.36 -115.89 27.73
N LEU A 94 47.15 -115.62 28.25
CA LEU A 94 46.47 -116.54 29.17
C LEU A 94 45.97 -117.82 28.48
N ASP A 95 45.62 -117.79 27.19
CA ASP A 95 45.34 -118.98 26.36
C ASP A 95 46.49 -119.99 26.45
N ALA A 96 47.72 -119.51 26.21
CA ALA A 96 48.92 -120.35 26.25
C ALA A 96 49.15 -120.97 27.63
N SER A 97 49.06 -120.16 28.70
CA SER A 97 49.19 -120.66 30.08
C SER A 97 48.04 -121.58 30.50
N GLY A 98 46.83 -121.36 29.99
CA GLY A 98 45.67 -122.22 30.22
C GLY A 98 45.83 -123.62 29.61
N LEU A 99 46.41 -123.69 28.41
CA LEU A 99 46.76 -124.96 27.76
C LEU A 99 47.85 -125.72 28.53
N GLU A 100 48.92 -125.02 28.94
CA GLU A 100 50.02 -125.58 29.75
C GLU A 100 49.52 -126.13 31.11
N ILE A 101 48.55 -125.45 31.74
CA ILE A 101 47.87 -125.92 32.95
C ILE A 101 47.11 -127.23 32.71
N VAL A 102 46.38 -127.35 31.59
CA VAL A 102 45.64 -128.58 31.24
C VAL A 102 46.58 -129.75 30.92
N GLU A 103 47.78 -129.48 30.40
CA GLU A 103 48.82 -130.48 30.19
C GLU A 103 49.42 -130.96 31.52
N ASN A 104 49.81 -130.05 32.41
CA ASN A 104 50.28 -130.38 33.77
C ASN A 104 49.25 -131.20 34.58
N GLN A 105 47.95 -130.96 34.39
CA GLN A 105 46.89 -131.77 35.01
C GLN A 105 46.93 -133.24 34.54
N LYS A 106 47.25 -133.51 33.28
CA LYS A 106 47.39 -134.88 32.73
C LYS A 106 48.63 -135.56 33.30
N ASP A 107 49.75 -134.86 33.38
CA ASP A 107 51.02 -135.43 33.88
C ASP A 107 50.97 -135.76 35.37
N SER A 108 50.29 -134.92 36.17
CA SER A 108 50.00 -135.23 37.59
C SER A 108 49.22 -136.55 37.76
N LEU A 109 48.25 -136.82 36.88
CA LEU A 109 47.50 -138.09 36.88
C LEU A 109 48.36 -139.29 36.43
N LEU A 110 49.31 -139.09 35.51
CA LEU A 110 50.27 -140.13 35.11
C LEU A 110 51.30 -140.43 36.22
N GLY A 111 51.82 -139.41 36.90
CA GLY A 111 52.69 -139.56 38.06
C GLY A 111 52.05 -140.36 39.19
N ARG A 112 50.77 -140.09 39.47
CA ARG A 112 49.94 -140.85 40.43
C ARG A 112 49.83 -142.34 40.05
N LYS A 113 49.73 -142.66 38.76
CA LYS A 113 49.68 -144.05 38.27
C LYS A 113 51.02 -144.78 38.45
N LYS A 114 52.13 -144.10 38.17
CA LYS A 114 53.50 -144.65 38.29
C LYS A 114 53.90 -144.98 39.74
N LEU A 115 53.48 -144.16 40.71
CA LEU A 115 53.70 -144.42 42.14
C LEU A 115 52.93 -145.66 42.64
N ALA A 116 51.74 -145.95 42.09
CA ALA A 116 51.01 -147.18 42.40
C ALA A 116 51.74 -148.44 41.91
N GLU A 117 52.49 -148.36 40.80
CA GLU A 117 53.32 -149.45 40.30
C GLU A 117 54.58 -149.66 41.17
N GLN A 118 55.25 -148.59 41.61
CA GLN A 118 56.39 -148.70 42.54
C GLN A 118 55.95 -149.24 43.91
N THR A 119 54.74 -148.93 44.37
CA THR A 119 54.14 -149.53 45.58
C THR A 119 53.90 -151.04 45.42
N ARG A 120 53.60 -151.50 44.20
CA ARG A 120 53.48 -152.94 43.87
C ARG A 120 54.84 -153.65 43.89
N GLU A 121 55.94 -152.92 43.72
CA GLU A 121 57.30 -153.47 43.87
C GLU A 121 57.77 -153.51 45.32
N PHE A 122 57.41 -152.54 46.16
CA PHE A 122 57.62 -152.62 47.62
C PHE A 122 57.05 -153.94 48.21
N LYS A 123 55.95 -154.44 47.63
CA LYS A 123 55.34 -155.73 47.98
C LYS A 123 56.27 -156.95 47.83
N LYS A 124 57.42 -156.83 47.12
CA LYS A 124 58.38 -157.92 46.83
C LYS A 124 59.52 -158.08 47.87
N MET A 125 59.70 -157.16 48.82
CA MET A 125 60.78 -157.19 49.84
C MET A 125 60.64 -158.35 50.86
N SER A 126 61.56 -158.51 51.83
CA SER A 126 61.46 -159.50 52.92
C SER A 126 60.47 -159.07 54.02
N ASP A 127 59.79 -160.04 54.66
CA ASP A 127 58.60 -159.73 55.47
C ASP A 127 58.90 -159.13 56.86
N GLU A 128 60.07 -159.38 57.46
CA GLU A 128 60.43 -158.80 58.77
C GLU A 128 60.58 -157.28 58.72
N GLU A 129 61.07 -156.73 57.61
CA GLU A 129 61.28 -155.29 57.42
C GLU A 129 60.00 -154.56 56.93
N LYS A 130 59.12 -155.27 56.21
CA LYS A 130 57.85 -154.75 55.71
C LYS A 130 56.82 -154.47 56.82
N VAL A 131 56.77 -155.31 57.85
CA VAL A 131 55.60 -155.37 58.76
C VAL A 131 55.45 -154.13 59.65
N GLY A 132 56.56 -153.51 60.08
CA GLY A 132 56.52 -152.38 61.02
C GLY A 132 56.07 -151.03 60.41
N GLY A 133 56.70 -150.60 59.32
CA GLY A 133 56.54 -149.24 58.79
C GLY A 133 55.48 -149.05 57.69
N PHE A 134 55.14 -150.12 56.96
CA PHE A 134 54.40 -150.04 55.70
C PHE A 134 53.01 -149.39 55.82
N LYS A 135 52.26 -149.73 56.87
CA LYS A 135 50.85 -149.29 57.03
C LYS A 135 50.71 -147.79 57.30
N GLY A 136 51.66 -147.19 58.02
CA GLY A 136 51.68 -145.75 58.29
C GLY A 136 52.14 -144.96 57.06
N LEU A 137 53.24 -145.41 56.44
CA LEU A 137 53.85 -144.76 55.28
C LEU A 137 52.88 -144.72 54.08
N LEU A 138 52.24 -145.85 53.76
CA LEU A 138 51.26 -145.95 52.67
C LEU A 138 50.10 -144.95 52.84
N LYS A 139 49.61 -144.79 54.07
CA LYS A 139 48.47 -143.90 54.37
C LYS A 139 48.87 -142.42 54.34
N ALA A 140 50.10 -142.08 54.74
CA ALA A 140 50.64 -140.72 54.64
C ALA A 140 50.91 -140.32 53.18
N TYR A 141 51.54 -141.19 52.38
CA TYR A 141 51.74 -140.96 50.94
C TYR A 141 50.40 -140.76 50.22
N GLN A 142 49.39 -141.60 50.52
CA GLN A 142 48.07 -141.45 49.92
C GLN A 142 47.42 -140.11 50.29
N ALA A 143 47.44 -139.73 51.58
CA ALA A 143 46.84 -138.48 52.04
C ALA A 143 47.52 -137.23 51.42
N GLU A 144 48.84 -137.19 51.36
CA GLU A 144 49.59 -136.05 50.82
C GLU A 144 49.42 -135.93 49.30
N ILE A 145 49.44 -137.04 48.56
CA ILE A 145 49.20 -137.05 47.11
C ILE A 145 47.75 -136.66 46.79
N ASP A 146 46.77 -137.12 47.55
CA ASP A 146 45.37 -136.71 47.38
C ASP A 146 45.16 -135.23 47.72
N ALA A 147 45.80 -134.73 48.79
CA ALA A 147 45.78 -133.31 49.13
C ALA A 147 46.43 -132.43 48.06
N LEU A 148 47.59 -132.83 47.54
CA LEU A 148 48.30 -132.11 46.47
C LEU A 148 47.51 -132.11 45.16
N THR A 149 46.99 -133.27 44.73
CA THR A 149 46.14 -133.39 43.53
C THR A 149 44.87 -132.55 43.66
N LYS A 150 44.24 -132.53 44.85
CA LYS A 150 43.05 -131.72 45.11
C LYS A 150 43.38 -130.22 45.09
N ARG A 151 44.52 -129.81 45.65
CA ARG A 151 44.94 -128.40 45.67
C ARG A 151 45.26 -127.89 44.26
N SER A 152 45.99 -128.65 43.43
CA SER A 152 46.29 -128.23 42.06
C SER A 152 45.00 -128.13 41.24
N LYS A 153 44.13 -129.14 41.26
CA LYS A 153 42.82 -129.08 40.57
C LYS A 153 41.95 -127.89 40.96
N ILE A 154 41.96 -127.47 42.23
CA ILE A 154 41.22 -126.29 42.67
C ILE A 154 41.83 -125.00 42.10
N SER A 155 43.17 -124.83 42.13
CA SER A 155 43.82 -123.66 41.53
C SER A 155 43.68 -123.62 40.00
N GLU A 156 43.81 -124.76 39.33
CA GLU A 156 43.67 -124.88 37.87
C GLU A 156 42.23 -124.58 37.44
N SER A 157 41.24 -125.14 38.15
CA SER A 157 39.82 -124.85 37.89
C SER A 157 39.46 -123.40 38.18
N ALA A 158 40.03 -122.78 39.23
CA ALA A 158 39.82 -121.37 39.52
C ALA A 158 40.42 -120.47 38.44
N PHE A 159 41.65 -120.77 37.98
CA PHE A 159 42.29 -120.07 36.89
C PHE A 159 41.48 -120.17 35.59
N LEU A 160 41.08 -121.38 35.18
CA LEU A 160 40.32 -121.59 33.94
C LEU A 160 38.94 -120.93 33.98
N ASN A 161 38.27 -120.86 35.14
CA ASN A 161 37.01 -120.13 35.29
C ASN A 161 37.19 -118.62 35.12
N ILE A 162 38.24 -118.03 35.72
CA ILE A 162 38.56 -116.60 35.55
C ILE A 162 38.97 -116.32 34.11
N TYR A 163 39.84 -117.15 33.53
CA TYR A 163 40.28 -117.01 32.14
C TYR A 163 39.09 -117.06 31.18
N LYS A 164 38.17 -118.03 31.32
CA LYS A 164 36.98 -118.12 30.47
C LYS A 164 36.15 -116.83 30.50
N LEU A 165 35.88 -116.30 31.69
CA LEU A 165 35.15 -115.04 31.85
C LEU A 165 35.88 -113.85 31.20
N LEU A 166 37.21 -113.84 31.22
CA LEU A 166 38.03 -112.79 30.64
C LEU A 166 38.24 -112.94 29.12
N ALA A 167 38.12 -114.16 28.58
CA ALA A 167 38.20 -114.49 27.17
C ALA A 167 36.88 -114.28 26.42
N GLU A 168 35.75 -114.57 27.07
CA GLU A 168 34.40 -114.32 26.51
C GLU A 168 33.97 -112.84 26.63
N ALA A 169 34.68 -112.03 27.43
CA ALA A 169 34.40 -110.61 27.58
C ALA A 169 34.88 -109.78 26.37
N PRO A 170 34.01 -108.95 25.76
CA PRO A 170 34.43 -108.00 24.72
C PRO A 170 35.25 -106.85 25.32
N ASP A 171 36.19 -106.33 24.55
CA ASP A 171 37.05 -105.20 24.95
C ASP A 171 36.22 -103.92 25.22
N PRO A 172 36.30 -103.30 26.41
CA PRO A 172 35.56 -102.08 26.72
C PRO A 172 36.12 -100.82 26.04
N TYR A 173 37.39 -100.82 25.59
CA TYR A 173 38.05 -99.62 25.08
C TYR A 173 37.28 -98.92 23.92
N PRO A 174 36.80 -99.61 22.87
CA PRO A 174 36.10 -98.97 21.75
C PRO A 174 34.75 -98.34 22.14
N LEU A 175 34.06 -98.89 23.15
CA LEU A 175 32.79 -98.31 23.63
C LEU A 175 33.02 -97.04 24.45
N LEU A 176 34.09 -97.01 25.26
CA LEU A 176 34.47 -95.84 26.05
C LEU A 176 34.94 -94.69 25.16
N ASP A 177 35.68 -94.99 24.09
CA ASP A 177 36.14 -94.01 23.10
C ASP A 177 34.95 -93.38 22.34
N ALA A 178 34.04 -94.22 21.83
CA ALA A 178 32.82 -93.75 21.18
C ALA A 178 31.89 -92.94 22.10
N ALA A 179 31.87 -93.23 23.40
CA ALA A 179 31.12 -92.45 24.38
C ALA A 179 31.71 -91.04 24.57
N VAL A 180 33.05 -90.91 24.64
CA VAL A 180 33.72 -89.60 24.69
C VAL A 180 33.40 -88.79 23.45
N ASP A 181 33.53 -89.39 22.27
CA ASP A 181 33.24 -88.76 20.98
C ASP A 181 31.79 -88.22 20.91
N GLN A 182 30.82 -88.96 21.46
CA GLN A 182 29.43 -88.50 21.57
C GLN A 182 29.28 -87.34 22.57
N THR A 183 29.96 -87.36 23.71
CA THR A 183 29.90 -86.25 24.68
C THR A 183 30.51 -84.96 24.10
N VAL A 184 31.63 -85.04 23.39
CA VAL A 184 32.25 -83.90 22.71
C VAL A 184 31.27 -83.29 21.71
N ARG A 185 30.73 -84.09 20.79
CA ARG A 185 29.75 -83.62 19.79
C ARG A 185 28.49 -83.03 20.42
N ALA A 186 28.02 -83.58 21.54
CA ALA A 186 26.89 -83.04 22.29
C ALA A 186 27.23 -81.68 22.96
N THR A 187 28.47 -81.45 23.40
CA THR A 187 28.89 -80.13 23.88
C THR A 187 29.07 -79.12 22.76
N GLU A 188 29.62 -79.53 21.61
CA GLU A 188 29.75 -78.68 20.42
C GLU A 188 28.38 -78.24 19.89
N ALA A 189 27.41 -79.17 19.80
CA ALA A 189 26.04 -78.86 19.40
C ALA A 189 25.40 -77.80 20.33
N LYS A 190 25.54 -77.95 21.65
CA LYS A 190 25.04 -76.96 22.63
C LYS A 190 25.72 -75.59 22.51
N LEU A 191 27.02 -75.56 22.19
CA LEU A 191 27.72 -74.30 21.93
C LEU A 191 27.17 -73.61 20.67
N VAL A 192 27.03 -74.35 19.57
CA VAL A 192 26.45 -73.84 18.31
C VAL A 192 25.00 -73.38 18.50
N GLU A 193 24.17 -74.11 19.25
CA GLU A 193 22.82 -73.67 19.63
C GLU A 193 22.84 -72.34 20.40
N SER A 194 23.78 -72.17 21.33
CA SER A 194 23.92 -70.93 22.10
C SER A 194 24.40 -69.74 21.25
N GLU A 195 25.24 -70.00 20.24
CA GLU A 195 25.69 -68.98 19.29
C GLU A 195 24.58 -68.60 18.31
N LEU A 196 23.81 -69.58 17.83
CA LEU A 196 22.63 -69.36 16.98
C LEU A 196 21.56 -68.54 17.74
N ALA A 197 21.31 -68.85 19.02
CA ALA A 197 20.41 -68.08 19.87
C ALA A 197 20.86 -66.61 20.01
N ARG A 198 22.15 -66.38 20.28
CA ARG A 198 22.73 -65.02 20.34
C ARG A 198 22.68 -64.29 19.01
N ALA A 199 22.95 -64.98 17.90
CA ALA A 199 22.85 -64.39 16.56
C ALA A 199 21.41 -63.99 16.23
N ASN A 200 20.42 -64.81 16.60
CA ASN A 200 19.00 -64.47 16.45
C ASN A 200 18.59 -63.28 17.33
N GLU A 201 19.09 -63.17 18.56
CA GLU A 201 18.87 -62.02 19.43
C GLU A 201 19.49 -60.73 18.86
N GLN A 202 20.69 -60.82 18.28
CA GLN A 202 21.33 -59.72 17.55
C GLN A 202 20.53 -59.32 16.30
N ILE A 203 20.06 -60.29 15.50
CA ILE A 203 19.21 -60.02 14.33
C ILE A 203 17.90 -59.34 14.75
N ASN A 204 17.28 -59.78 15.85
CA ASN A 204 16.02 -59.21 16.34
C ASN A 204 16.21 -57.78 16.89
N SER A 205 17.28 -57.54 17.66
CA SER A 205 17.60 -56.18 18.14
C SER A 205 17.96 -55.23 16.99
N LEU A 206 18.72 -55.67 15.99
CA LEU A 206 18.99 -54.88 14.77
C LEU A 206 17.72 -54.60 13.96
N LYS A 207 16.79 -55.57 13.84
CA LYS A 207 15.47 -55.34 13.20
C LYS A 207 14.64 -54.30 13.94
N LEU A 208 14.64 -54.32 15.28
CA LEU A 208 13.94 -53.31 16.09
C LEU A 208 14.57 -51.92 15.91
N GLN A 209 15.91 -51.82 15.91
CA GLN A 209 16.63 -50.57 15.63
C GLN A 209 16.37 -50.04 14.22
N LEU A 210 16.24 -50.93 13.21
CA LEU A 210 15.87 -50.53 11.85
C LEU A 210 14.46 -49.92 11.82
N ILE A 211 13.46 -50.60 12.41
CA ILE A 211 12.07 -50.10 12.49
C ILE A 211 12.00 -48.77 13.26
N GLU A 212 12.81 -48.60 14.31
CA GLU A 212 12.91 -47.34 15.05
C GLU A 212 13.56 -46.22 14.21
N SER A 213 14.66 -46.52 13.49
CA SER A 213 15.29 -45.59 12.56
C SER A 213 14.36 -45.18 11.42
N GLU A 214 13.58 -46.11 10.84
CA GLU A 214 12.57 -45.82 9.82
C GLU A 214 11.45 -44.91 10.36
N LYS A 215 11.03 -45.07 11.62
CA LYS A 215 10.08 -44.15 12.26
C LYS A 215 10.68 -42.75 12.42
N PHE A 216 11.93 -42.65 12.89
CA PHE A 216 12.62 -41.36 13.01
C PHE A 216 12.85 -40.70 11.64
N GLU A 217 13.22 -41.45 10.61
CA GLU A 217 13.38 -40.94 9.25
C GLU A 217 12.06 -40.41 8.67
N ASN A 218 10.96 -41.14 8.88
CA ASN A 218 9.63 -40.70 8.46
C ASN A 218 9.14 -39.46 9.20
N GLU A 219 9.43 -39.33 10.50
CA GLU A 219 9.10 -38.11 11.25
C GLU A 219 10.00 -36.93 10.84
N LEU A 220 11.29 -37.17 10.62
CA LEU A 220 12.22 -36.16 10.08
C LEU A 220 11.76 -35.67 8.70
N LYS A 221 11.30 -36.55 7.80
CA LYS A 221 10.70 -36.18 6.51
C LYS A 221 9.48 -35.27 6.70
N LYS A 222 8.54 -35.61 7.58
CA LYS A 222 7.38 -34.74 7.86
C LYS A 222 7.77 -33.36 8.41
N GLN A 223 8.74 -33.31 9.34
CA GLN A 223 9.18 -32.04 9.90
C GLN A 223 9.95 -31.20 8.87
N THR A 224 10.81 -31.80 8.04
CA THR A 224 11.49 -31.09 6.95
C THR A 224 10.51 -30.56 5.89
N GLU A 225 9.50 -31.35 5.49
CA GLU A 225 8.40 -30.85 4.65
C GLU A 225 7.64 -29.68 5.29
N LYS A 226 7.34 -29.75 6.58
CA LYS A 226 6.64 -28.69 7.31
C LYS A 226 7.47 -27.41 7.36
N THR A 227 8.77 -27.52 7.64
CA THR A 227 9.71 -26.39 7.62
C THR A 227 9.79 -25.78 6.21
N ALA A 228 9.99 -26.60 5.18
CA ALA A 228 10.04 -26.13 3.78
C ALA A 228 8.75 -25.42 3.33
N ARG A 229 7.57 -25.89 3.78
CA ARG A 229 6.28 -25.23 3.53
C ARG A 229 6.16 -23.89 4.27
N LEU A 230 6.62 -23.81 5.52
CA LEU A 230 6.65 -22.55 6.27
C LEU A 230 7.60 -21.55 5.60
N GLU A 231 8.81 -21.97 5.26
CA GLU A 231 9.78 -21.20 4.48
C GLU A 231 9.17 -20.71 3.15
N SER A 232 8.49 -21.57 2.39
CA SER A 232 7.83 -21.19 1.12
C SER A 232 6.75 -20.13 1.31
N LYS A 233 5.84 -20.33 2.28
CA LYS A 233 4.82 -19.33 2.60
C LYS A 233 5.44 -18.00 3.03
N LEU A 234 6.56 -18.07 3.74
CA LEU A 234 7.28 -16.88 4.16
C LEU A 234 7.91 -16.16 2.94
N GLU A 235 8.56 -16.83 1.96
CA GLU A 235 9.08 -16.15 0.75
C GLU A 235 8.01 -15.37 0.03
N GLU A 236 6.86 -16.02 -0.19
CA GLU A 236 5.74 -15.45 -0.90
C GLU A 236 5.28 -14.16 -0.21
N MET A 237 5.23 -14.16 1.13
CA MET A 237 4.93 -12.96 1.90
C MET A 237 6.02 -11.87 1.81
N VAL A 238 7.34 -12.15 1.71
CA VAL A 238 8.34 -11.06 1.47
C VAL A 238 8.25 -10.54 0.08
N LYS A 239 8.10 -11.45 -0.89
CA LYS A 239 8.03 -11.10 -2.30
C LYS A 239 6.82 -10.19 -2.52
N GLN A 240 5.71 -10.46 -1.83
CA GLN A 240 4.56 -9.57 -1.80
C GLN A 240 4.83 -8.26 -1.04
N GLN A 241 5.47 -8.28 0.14
CA GLN A 241 5.80 -7.05 0.89
C GLN A 241 6.75 -6.12 0.12
N VAL A 242 7.80 -6.68 -0.48
CA VAL A 242 8.77 -6.00 -1.34
C VAL A 242 8.08 -5.48 -2.59
N SER A 243 7.33 -6.31 -3.32
CA SER A 243 6.59 -5.88 -4.52
C SER A 243 5.58 -4.76 -4.21
N ASN A 244 4.86 -4.85 -3.09
CA ASN A 244 3.96 -3.78 -2.62
C ASN A 244 4.74 -2.49 -2.31
N LYS A 245 5.92 -2.58 -1.69
CA LYS A 245 6.77 -1.41 -1.38
C LYS A 245 7.43 -0.81 -2.62
N GLU A 246 7.83 -1.63 -3.58
CA GLU A 246 8.31 -1.19 -4.89
C GLU A 246 7.20 -0.47 -5.66
N ALA A 247 5.97 -1.00 -5.66
CA ALA A 247 4.81 -0.36 -6.27
C ALA A 247 4.47 0.99 -5.58
N GLU A 248 4.48 1.05 -4.25
CA GLU A 248 4.28 2.28 -3.47
C GLU A 248 5.35 3.34 -3.80
N LEU A 249 6.63 2.94 -3.80
CA LEU A 249 7.73 3.84 -4.16
C LEU A 249 7.63 4.30 -5.62
N ASN A 250 7.34 3.41 -6.55
CA ASN A 250 7.17 3.74 -7.97
C ASN A 250 5.99 4.72 -8.18
N ALA A 251 4.89 4.55 -7.44
CA ALA A 251 3.78 5.50 -7.46
C ALA A 251 4.18 6.89 -6.92
N ILE A 252 4.87 6.94 -5.78
CA ILE A 252 5.36 8.20 -5.17
C ILE A 252 6.37 8.89 -6.09
N TYR A 253 7.31 8.16 -6.70
CA TYR A 253 8.26 8.72 -7.66
C TYR A 253 7.57 9.17 -8.95
N GLY A 254 6.58 8.41 -9.45
CA GLY A 254 5.77 8.80 -10.60
C GLY A 254 5.00 10.11 -10.36
N GLU A 255 4.28 10.21 -9.25
CA GLU A 255 3.57 11.44 -8.85
C GLU A 255 4.54 12.62 -8.70
N ARG A 256 5.71 12.39 -8.08
CA ARG A 256 6.74 13.42 -7.92
C ARG A 256 7.33 13.89 -9.25
N ILE A 257 7.54 12.97 -10.20
CA ILE A 257 7.99 13.30 -11.56
C ILE A 257 6.93 14.11 -12.29
N LEU A 258 5.66 13.71 -12.25
CA LEU A 258 4.55 14.47 -12.85
C LEU A 258 4.41 15.87 -12.24
N ASN A 259 4.53 16.01 -10.93
CA ASN A 259 4.54 17.30 -10.23
C ASN A 259 5.72 18.19 -10.67
N PHE A 260 6.92 17.63 -10.86
CA PHE A 260 8.05 18.39 -11.40
C PHE A 260 7.85 18.79 -12.85
N GLN A 261 7.38 17.89 -13.72
CA GLN A 261 7.07 18.19 -15.12
C GLN A 261 5.98 19.26 -15.25
N GLN A 262 4.96 19.24 -14.38
CA GLN A 262 3.92 20.26 -14.36
C GLN A 262 4.48 21.61 -13.92
N ARG A 263 5.31 21.65 -12.87
CA ARG A 263 6.01 22.86 -12.43
C ARG A 263 6.94 23.42 -13.50
N GLU A 264 7.63 22.56 -14.25
CA GLU A 264 8.46 22.96 -15.38
C GLU A 264 7.62 23.55 -16.53
N LYS A 265 6.48 22.94 -16.86
CA LYS A 265 5.50 23.50 -17.82
C LYS A 265 4.94 24.85 -17.40
N ASP A 266 4.71 25.07 -16.10
CA ASP A 266 4.17 26.34 -15.61
C ASP A 266 5.26 27.43 -15.50
N LEU A 267 6.49 27.07 -15.13
CA LEU A 267 7.65 27.97 -15.20
C LEU A 267 8.00 28.36 -16.64
N THR A 268 7.95 27.43 -17.59
CA THR A 268 8.19 27.75 -19.02
C THR A 268 7.11 28.67 -19.59
N LYS A 269 5.83 28.47 -19.27
CA LYS A 269 4.75 29.43 -19.59
C LYS A 269 5.00 30.82 -19.00
N GLN A 270 5.44 30.92 -17.75
CA GLN A 270 5.78 32.22 -17.12
C GLN A 270 6.98 32.88 -17.80
N LEU A 271 8.00 32.10 -18.17
CA LEU A 271 9.16 32.57 -18.91
C LEU A 271 8.74 33.10 -20.31
N ASP A 272 7.85 32.40 -21.00
CA ASP A 272 7.37 32.82 -22.33
C ASP A 272 6.41 34.01 -22.25
N LEU A 273 5.61 34.13 -21.19
CA LEU A 273 4.80 35.33 -20.92
C LEU A 273 5.69 36.56 -20.65
N THR A 274 6.70 36.42 -19.79
CA THR A 274 7.63 37.52 -19.48
C THR A 274 8.50 37.90 -20.67
N LYS A 275 8.95 36.93 -21.50
CA LYS A 275 9.59 37.20 -22.80
C LYS A 275 8.68 38.01 -23.72
N LYS A 276 7.40 37.66 -23.84
CA LYS A 276 6.42 38.40 -24.66
C LYS A 276 6.22 39.82 -24.14
N GLN A 277 5.94 40.00 -22.85
CA GLN A 277 5.83 41.32 -22.23
C GLN A 277 7.08 42.18 -22.44
N LEU A 278 8.27 41.58 -22.37
CA LEU A 278 9.54 42.28 -22.60
C LEU A 278 9.75 42.63 -24.08
N ALA A 279 9.30 41.78 -25.02
CA ALA A 279 9.26 42.10 -26.44
C ALA A 279 8.26 43.23 -26.75
N ASP A 280 7.06 43.19 -26.17
CA ASP A 280 6.03 44.22 -26.32
C ASP A 280 6.50 45.57 -25.75
N LEU A 281 7.16 45.57 -24.59
CA LEU A 281 7.78 46.77 -24.00
C LEU A 281 8.93 47.31 -24.86
N ARG A 282 9.75 46.45 -25.46
CA ARG A 282 10.80 46.87 -26.41
C ARG A 282 10.19 47.51 -27.66
N ALA A 283 9.21 46.87 -28.29
CA ALA A 283 8.53 47.40 -29.47
C ALA A 283 7.77 48.71 -29.17
N SER A 284 7.16 48.81 -27.99
CA SER A 284 6.52 50.05 -27.51
C SER A 284 7.55 51.18 -27.30
N ASN A 285 8.70 50.87 -26.68
CA ASN A 285 9.77 51.84 -26.48
C ASN A 285 10.39 52.29 -27.82
N GLU A 286 10.63 51.36 -28.75
CA GLU A 286 11.09 51.66 -30.11
C GLU A 286 10.08 52.53 -30.88
N SER A 287 8.77 52.24 -30.78
CA SER A 287 7.72 53.08 -31.36
C SER A 287 7.65 54.47 -30.73
N ASN A 288 7.82 54.59 -29.42
CA ASN A 288 7.84 55.89 -28.72
C ASN A 288 9.10 56.69 -29.05
N GLN A 289 10.26 56.04 -29.16
CA GLN A 289 11.50 56.67 -29.58
C GLN A 289 11.43 57.15 -31.03
N ALA A 290 10.84 56.35 -31.93
CA ALA A 290 10.57 56.76 -33.31
C ALA A 290 9.65 57.98 -33.37
N LYS A 291 8.56 58.02 -32.58
CA LYS A 291 7.69 59.20 -32.46
C LYS A 291 8.45 60.43 -31.95
N ILE A 292 9.27 60.30 -30.90
CA ILE A 292 10.05 61.43 -30.37
C ILE A 292 11.04 61.97 -31.42
N LEU A 293 11.65 61.10 -32.22
CA LEU A 293 12.52 61.50 -33.33
C LEU A 293 11.76 62.21 -34.45
N ASP A 294 10.59 61.70 -34.85
CA ASP A 294 9.69 62.34 -35.83
C ASP A 294 9.27 63.75 -35.34
N ASP A 295 8.80 63.83 -34.10
CA ASP A 295 8.38 65.07 -33.44
C ASP A 295 9.54 66.07 -33.26
N SER A 296 10.78 65.58 -33.04
CA SER A 296 11.99 66.42 -33.06
C SER A 296 12.24 66.95 -34.46
N SER A 297 12.29 66.08 -35.47
CA SER A 297 12.55 66.45 -36.86
C SER A 297 11.52 67.46 -37.41
N ARG A 298 10.26 67.35 -36.97
CA ARG A 298 9.19 68.29 -37.30
C ARG A 298 9.38 69.66 -36.64
N ARG A 299 9.83 69.70 -35.38
CA ARG A 299 10.22 70.97 -34.72
C ARG A 299 11.44 71.58 -35.37
N ASP A 300 12.45 70.78 -35.70
CA ASP A 300 13.65 71.24 -36.40
C ASP A 300 13.26 71.84 -37.76
N PHE A 301 12.43 71.16 -38.56
CA PHE A 301 11.86 71.70 -39.81
C PHE A 301 11.08 73.00 -39.60
N GLU A 302 10.24 73.10 -38.57
CA GLU A 302 9.51 74.32 -38.24
C GLU A 302 10.47 75.47 -37.86
N THR A 303 11.54 75.21 -37.10
CA THR A 303 12.53 76.24 -36.78
C THR A 303 13.32 76.69 -38.00
N VAL A 304 13.61 75.79 -38.95
CA VAL A 304 14.25 76.13 -40.23
C VAL A 304 13.29 76.95 -41.10
N SER A 305 12.01 76.59 -41.20
CA SER A 305 10.99 77.39 -41.91
C SER A 305 10.88 78.80 -41.32
N ARG A 306 10.74 78.92 -39.99
CA ARG A 306 10.68 80.21 -39.31
C ARG A 306 11.97 81.03 -39.48
N ARG A 307 13.15 80.39 -39.55
CA ARG A 307 14.41 81.08 -39.89
C ARG A 307 14.38 81.61 -41.32
N ALA A 308 13.95 80.81 -42.30
CA ALA A 308 13.82 81.26 -43.68
C ALA A 308 12.77 82.39 -43.84
N GLU A 309 11.69 82.36 -43.08
CA GLU A 309 10.71 83.45 -42.98
C GLU A 309 11.34 84.72 -42.39
N ILE A 310 12.15 84.60 -41.33
CA ILE A 310 12.89 85.73 -40.75
C ILE A 310 13.94 86.27 -41.73
N GLU A 311 14.71 85.41 -42.42
CA GLU A 311 15.67 85.81 -43.45
C GLU A 311 15.00 86.51 -44.64
N LEU A 312 13.79 86.09 -45.02
CA LEU A 312 12.98 86.78 -46.04
C LEU A 312 12.51 88.15 -45.54
N VAL A 313 12.03 88.23 -44.30
CA VAL A 313 11.64 89.51 -43.67
C VAL A 313 12.85 90.43 -43.45
N GLU A 314 14.03 89.88 -43.18
CA GLU A 314 15.30 90.62 -43.08
C GLU A 314 15.72 91.13 -44.47
N ALA A 315 15.61 90.32 -45.52
CA ALA A 315 15.88 90.74 -46.89
C ALA A 315 14.87 91.80 -47.39
N ASP A 316 13.58 91.68 -47.02
CA ASP A 316 12.57 92.70 -47.31
C ASP A 316 12.69 93.93 -46.41
N LEU A 317 13.20 93.79 -45.19
CA LEU A 317 13.60 94.91 -44.33
C LEU A 317 14.82 95.62 -44.91
N GLU A 318 15.84 94.92 -45.40
CA GLU A 318 16.98 95.50 -46.13
C GLU A 318 16.52 96.21 -47.41
N ARG A 319 15.62 95.59 -48.20
CA ARG A 319 15.03 96.24 -49.38
C ARG A 319 14.20 97.45 -48.98
N SER A 320 13.45 97.37 -47.88
CA SER A 320 12.69 98.48 -47.34
C SER A 320 13.58 99.55 -46.74
N GLN A 321 14.74 99.22 -46.17
CA GLN A 321 15.74 100.14 -45.65
C GLN A 321 16.47 100.83 -46.80
N ARG A 322 16.93 100.10 -47.83
CA ARG A 322 17.45 100.69 -49.08
C ARG A 322 16.41 101.55 -49.78
N ARG A 323 15.13 101.14 -49.77
CA ARG A 323 14.01 101.94 -50.27
C ARG A 323 13.71 103.13 -49.36
N VAL A 324 13.94 103.04 -48.05
CA VAL A 324 13.81 104.15 -47.09
C VAL A 324 14.98 105.10 -47.24
N GLU A 325 16.23 104.66 -47.36
CA GLU A 325 17.41 105.47 -47.72
C GLU A 325 17.21 106.16 -49.08
N GLU A 326 16.66 105.45 -50.07
CA GLU A 326 16.29 106.03 -51.35
C GLU A 326 15.11 107.01 -51.21
N VAL A 327 14.10 106.69 -50.39
CA VAL A 327 12.96 107.56 -50.06
C VAL A 327 13.35 108.68 -49.10
N GLU A 328 14.49 108.62 -48.42
CA GLU A 328 15.08 109.63 -47.54
C GLU A 328 15.92 110.58 -48.35
N ARG A 329 16.77 110.06 -49.25
CA ARG A 329 17.42 110.85 -50.31
C ARG A 329 16.38 111.52 -51.21
N ARG A 330 15.29 110.81 -51.54
CA ARG A 330 14.12 111.39 -52.23
C ARG A 330 13.25 112.23 -51.29
N ASN A 331 13.24 112.09 -49.97
CA ASN A 331 12.55 112.99 -49.02
C ASN A 331 13.37 114.21 -48.65
N GLU A 332 14.68 114.19 -48.84
CA GLU A 332 15.55 115.34 -48.73
C GLU A 332 15.36 116.20 -49.98
N LYS A 333 15.32 115.53 -51.15
CA LYS A 333 14.87 116.12 -52.42
C LYS A 333 13.40 116.57 -52.37
N LEU A 334 12.49 115.74 -51.88
CA LEU A 334 11.06 116.06 -51.74
C LEU A 334 10.78 116.97 -50.55
N ARG A 335 11.66 117.21 -49.58
CA ARG A 335 11.51 118.29 -48.59
C ARG A 335 11.77 119.64 -49.27
N ALA A 336 12.82 119.72 -50.09
CA ALA A 336 13.02 120.85 -51.00
C ALA A 336 11.87 120.95 -52.05
N GLU A 337 11.21 119.84 -52.39
CA GLU A 337 10.02 119.82 -53.27
C GLU A 337 8.69 119.97 -52.49
N VAL A 338 8.66 119.92 -51.15
CA VAL A 338 7.45 120.05 -50.30
C VAL A 338 7.35 121.44 -49.69
N GLU A 339 8.48 122.13 -49.48
CA GLU A 339 8.49 123.60 -49.48
C GLU A 339 7.98 124.17 -50.81
N ALA A 340 8.16 123.44 -51.93
CA ALA A 340 7.83 123.93 -53.28
C ALA A 340 6.45 123.53 -53.83
N VAL A 341 5.96 122.31 -53.56
CA VAL A 341 4.75 121.77 -54.21
C VAL A 341 3.53 121.87 -53.31
N ARG A 342 3.50 121.12 -52.19
CA ARG A 342 2.24 120.82 -51.49
C ARG A 342 2.44 120.73 -49.97
N ASN A 343 1.77 121.53 -49.15
CA ASN A 343 0.52 122.25 -49.46
C ASN A 343 -0.59 121.29 -49.98
N GLY A 344 -0.54 119.97 -49.67
CA GLY A 344 -1.55 119.01 -50.17
C GLY A 344 -1.40 117.49 -49.92
N SER A 345 -2.41 116.98 -49.22
CA SER A 345 -3.20 115.73 -49.35
C SER A 345 -2.78 114.31 -48.89
N GLU A 346 -1.51 113.89 -48.79
CA GLU A 346 -1.28 112.50 -48.27
C GLU A 346 -1.59 112.36 -46.76
N ALA A 347 -1.35 113.41 -45.98
CA ALA A 347 -1.79 113.46 -44.58
C ALA A 347 -3.33 113.41 -44.46
N GLN A 348 -4.05 113.99 -45.44
CA GLN A 348 -5.51 114.02 -45.46
C GLN A 348 -6.10 112.63 -45.71
N GLU A 349 -5.54 111.87 -46.65
CA GLU A 349 -6.00 110.50 -46.94
C GLU A 349 -5.77 109.54 -45.77
N ARG A 350 -4.67 109.70 -45.04
CA ARG A 350 -4.36 108.83 -43.88
C ARG A 350 -5.21 109.16 -42.65
N ILE A 351 -5.62 110.42 -42.50
CA ILE A 351 -6.63 110.83 -41.51
C ILE A 351 -8.01 110.27 -41.91
N GLN A 352 -8.42 110.43 -43.16
CA GLN A 352 -9.69 109.88 -43.67
C GLN A 352 -9.78 108.35 -43.53
N ALA A 353 -8.69 107.61 -43.73
CA ALA A 353 -8.66 106.16 -43.55
C ALA A 353 -8.87 105.72 -42.09
N LEU A 354 -8.33 106.47 -41.12
CA LEU A 354 -8.52 106.20 -39.69
C LEU A 354 -9.91 106.64 -39.22
N GLU A 355 -10.41 107.78 -39.72
CA GLU A 355 -11.80 108.23 -39.50
C GLU A 355 -12.81 107.21 -40.06
N ALA A 356 -12.56 106.62 -41.22
CA ALA A 356 -13.38 105.57 -41.80
C ALA A 356 -13.42 104.30 -40.93
N GLN A 357 -12.28 103.85 -40.39
CA GLN A 357 -12.25 102.70 -39.47
C GLN A 357 -12.96 102.99 -38.13
N ILE A 358 -12.82 104.21 -37.61
CA ILE A 358 -13.52 104.63 -36.38
C ILE A 358 -15.03 104.67 -36.62
N LEU A 359 -15.48 105.20 -37.76
CA LEU A 359 -16.89 105.18 -38.16
C LEU A 359 -17.41 103.76 -38.38
N GLU A 360 -16.62 102.86 -38.96
CA GLU A 360 -17.00 101.45 -39.15
C GLU A 360 -17.18 100.73 -37.81
N LEU A 361 -16.24 100.89 -36.86
CA LEU A 361 -16.35 100.33 -35.51
C LEU A 361 -17.49 100.97 -34.70
N GLN A 362 -17.79 102.25 -34.89
CA GLN A 362 -18.96 102.91 -34.29
C GLN A 362 -20.27 102.40 -34.91
N ASN A 363 -20.31 102.18 -36.22
CA ASN A 363 -21.45 101.60 -36.92
C ASN A 363 -21.68 100.13 -36.51
N GLU A 364 -20.62 99.36 -36.30
CA GLU A 364 -20.72 97.99 -35.77
C GLU A 364 -21.18 97.99 -34.31
N THR A 365 -20.66 98.88 -33.47
CA THR A 365 -21.08 99.01 -32.07
C THR A 365 -22.55 99.43 -31.96
N THR A 366 -22.99 100.42 -32.74
CA THR A 366 -24.40 100.86 -32.77
C THR A 366 -25.31 99.80 -33.38
N ARG A 367 -24.86 99.06 -34.41
CA ARG A 367 -25.57 97.89 -34.94
C ARG A 367 -25.70 96.78 -33.89
N LEU A 368 -24.63 96.44 -33.17
CA LEU A 368 -24.66 95.43 -32.11
C LEU A 368 -25.61 95.85 -30.97
N LEU A 369 -25.53 97.11 -30.52
CA LEU A 369 -26.47 97.68 -29.55
C LEU A 369 -27.92 97.61 -30.06
N SER A 370 -28.18 97.99 -31.30
CA SER A 370 -29.51 97.90 -31.92
C SER A 370 -30.00 96.46 -32.02
N THR A 371 -29.15 95.48 -32.37
CA THR A 371 -29.54 94.05 -32.36
C THR A 371 -29.79 93.52 -30.96
N LEU A 372 -29.04 93.97 -29.95
CA LEU A 372 -29.23 93.60 -28.55
C LEU A 372 -30.51 94.22 -27.97
N GLU A 373 -30.84 95.45 -28.37
CA GLU A 373 -32.08 96.13 -28.02
C GLU A 373 -33.29 95.48 -28.73
N ALA A 374 -33.17 95.13 -30.01
CA ALA A 374 -34.18 94.35 -30.74
C ALA A 374 -34.36 92.94 -30.15
N GLN A 375 -33.29 92.28 -29.67
CA GLN A 375 -33.39 91.01 -28.94
C GLN A 375 -34.07 91.18 -27.57
N LYS A 376 -33.77 92.25 -26.82
CA LYS A 376 -34.50 92.58 -25.58
C LYS A 376 -35.97 92.86 -25.86
N GLN A 377 -36.28 93.60 -26.91
CA GLN A 377 -37.64 93.96 -27.29
C GLN A 377 -38.43 92.73 -27.75
N THR A 378 -37.87 91.85 -28.57
CA THR A 378 -38.50 90.58 -28.98
C THR A 378 -38.68 89.61 -27.79
N ILE A 379 -37.72 89.54 -26.85
CA ILE A 379 -37.90 88.79 -25.59
C ILE A 379 -39.02 89.40 -24.73
N SER A 380 -39.15 90.73 -24.69
CA SER A 380 -40.24 91.41 -23.97
C SER A 380 -41.60 91.16 -24.64
N GLN A 381 -41.66 91.30 -25.96
CA GLN A 381 -42.85 91.01 -26.78
C GLN A 381 -43.28 89.54 -26.60
N ALA A 382 -42.37 88.57 -26.72
CA ALA A 382 -42.68 87.16 -26.50
C ALA A 382 -43.17 86.88 -25.06
N ARG A 383 -42.66 87.60 -24.06
CA ARG A 383 -43.18 87.51 -22.67
C ARG A 383 -44.59 88.10 -22.56
N GLU A 384 -44.85 89.25 -23.16
CA GLU A 384 -46.18 89.88 -23.20
C GLU A 384 -47.19 89.08 -24.01
N GLU A 385 -46.79 88.50 -25.13
CA GLU A 385 -47.61 87.58 -25.92
C GLU A 385 -47.94 86.34 -25.10
N ARG A 386 -46.98 85.77 -24.37
CA ARG A 386 -47.24 84.63 -23.49
C ARG A 386 -48.22 84.99 -22.36
N THR A 387 -48.12 86.18 -21.76
CA THR A 387 -49.08 86.61 -20.71
C THR A 387 -50.44 87.00 -21.29
N LYS A 388 -50.50 87.60 -22.48
CA LYS A 388 -51.75 87.84 -23.23
C LYS A 388 -52.43 86.51 -23.56
N LEU A 389 -51.71 85.53 -24.09
CA LEU A 389 -52.22 84.20 -24.42
C LEU A 389 -52.67 83.44 -23.15
N GLU A 390 -51.93 83.53 -22.04
CA GLU A 390 -52.35 82.94 -20.77
C GLU A 390 -53.62 83.61 -20.21
N ALA A 391 -53.78 84.92 -20.40
CA ALA A 391 -55.00 85.66 -20.06
C ALA A 391 -56.16 85.36 -21.01
N GLU A 392 -55.90 85.13 -22.30
CA GLU A 392 -56.89 84.73 -23.29
C GLU A 392 -57.41 83.32 -23.04
N TYR A 393 -56.54 82.34 -22.74
CA TYR A 393 -57.00 81.02 -22.34
C TYR A 393 -57.83 81.05 -21.05
N LYS A 394 -57.44 81.84 -20.04
CA LYS A 394 -58.26 82.05 -18.82
C LYS A 394 -59.61 82.69 -19.15
N LYS A 395 -59.66 83.67 -20.07
CA LYS A 395 -60.91 84.27 -20.55
C LYS A 395 -61.76 83.29 -21.37
N GLN A 396 -61.16 82.44 -22.20
CA GLN A 396 -61.86 81.43 -22.99
C GLN A 396 -62.47 80.36 -22.08
N VAL A 397 -61.75 79.90 -21.05
CA VAL A 397 -62.30 79.01 -20.01
C VAL A 397 -63.51 79.66 -19.34
N ASN A 398 -63.39 80.91 -18.85
CA ASN A 398 -64.52 81.62 -18.24
C ASN A 398 -65.68 81.85 -19.23
N LYS A 399 -65.39 82.13 -20.51
CA LYS A 399 -66.42 82.32 -21.55
C LYS A 399 -67.15 81.02 -21.84
N LEU A 400 -66.44 79.89 -21.92
CA LEU A 400 -67.05 78.57 -22.11
C LEU A 400 -67.91 78.17 -20.88
N GLU A 401 -67.45 78.46 -19.66
CA GLU A 401 -68.28 78.30 -18.46
C GLU A 401 -69.55 79.17 -18.52
N GLN A 402 -69.43 80.44 -18.93
CA GLN A 402 -70.57 81.35 -19.10
C GLN A 402 -71.48 80.96 -20.29
N GLU A 403 -70.94 80.34 -21.33
CA GLU A 403 -71.70 79.89 -22.51
C GLU A 403 -72.51 78.61 -22.20
N ILE A 404 -71.93 77.69 -21.42
CA ILE A 404 -72.64 76.58 -20.80
C ILE A 404 -73.80 77.08 -19.90
N ILE A 405 -73.67 78.26 -19.30
CA ILE A 405 -74.73 78.91 -18.49
C ILE A 405 -75.78 79.63 -19.36
N THR A 406 -75.38 80.39 -20.38
CA THR A 406 -76.32 81.09 -21.27
C THR A 406 -77.16 80.13 -22.10
N LEU A 407 -76.58 79.06 -22.65
CA LEU A 407 -77.32 78.06 -23.44
C LEU A 407 -78.40 77.35 -22.59
N ARG A 408 -78.10 77.04 -21.33
CA ARG A 408 -79.08 76.44 -20.40
C ARG A 408 -80.25 77.37 -20.06
N LYS A 409 -80.03 78.69 -20.04
CA LYS A 409 -81.09 79.67 -19.69
C LYS A 409 -81.88 80.16 -20.90
N ARG A 410 -81.22 80.37 -22.04
CA ARG A 410 -81.84 81.03 -23.21
C ARG A 410 -82.81 80.14 -23.98
N VAL A 411 -82.58 78.82 -24.00
CA VAL A 411 -83.55 77.83 -24.52
C VAL A 411 -84.85 77.84 -23.71
N SER A 412 -84.81 78.25 -22.43
CA SER A 412 -85.97 78.25 -21.53
C SER A 412 -86.87 79.49 -21.64
N GLN A 413 -86.51 80.52 -22.43
CA GLN A 413 -87.15 81.85 -22.34
C GLN A 413 -87.76 82.38 -23.65
N TYR A 414 -87.62 81.67 -24.77
CA TYR A 414 -88.02 82.16 -26.09
C TYR A 414 -88.94 81.19 -26.85
N SER A 415 -89.80 80.47 -26.14
CA SER A 415 -90.87 79.65 -26.73
C SER A 415 -91.98 80.47 -27.42
N ASP A 416 -92.10 81.77 -27.10
CA ASP A 416 -93.35 82.53 -27.28
C ASP A 416 -93.28 83.59 -28.42
N TYR A 417 -92.23 83.57 -29.26
CA TYR A 417 -91.92 84.69 -30.18
C TYR A 417 -92.75 84.74 -31.47
N ASP A 418 -93.26 83.60 -31.96
CA ASP A 418 -94.14 83.54 -33.15
C ASP A 418 -95.57 84.07 -32.86
N GLU A 419 -95.90 84.28 -31.58
CA GLU A 419 -97.10 84.98 -31.12
C GLU A 419 -97.00 86.48 -31.46
N ILE A 420 -96.00 87.15 -30.89
CA ILE A 420 -95.85 88.63 -30.89
C ILE A 420 -95.65 89.20 -32.30
N LYS A 421 -95.00 88.46 -33.22
CA LYS A 421 -94.75 88.95 -34.59
C LYS A 421 -96.04 89.20 -35.37
N ARG A 422 -97.09 88.38 -35.15
CA ARG A 422 -98.39 88.55 -35.81
C ARG A 422 -99.11 89.82 -35.34
N GLU A 423 -98.89 90.24 -34.10
CA GLU A 423 -99.55 91.39 -33.49
C GLU A 423 -99.00 92.74 -34.01
N LEU A 424 -97.70 92.83 -34.27
CA LEU A 424 -97.05 94.09 -34.68
C LEU A 424 -97.21 94.44 -36.17
N GLU A 425 -97.35 93.45 -37.06
CA GLU A 425 -97.62 93.70 -38.48
C GLU A 425 -99.02 94.31 -38.69
N ILE A 426 -99.96 94.00 -37.78
CA ILE A 426 -101.28 94.64 -37.70
C ILE A 426 -101.14 96.10 -37.26
N ILE A 427 -100.38 96.38 -36.19
CA ILE A 427 -100.26 97.74 -35.62
C ILE A 427 -99.62 98.73 -36.61
N LYS A 428 -98.55 98.34 -37.31
CA LYS A 428 -97.86 99.25 -38.26
C LYS A 428 -98.73 99.65 -39.46
N TYR A 429 -99.67 98.78 -39.86
CA TYR A 429 -100.62 99.08 -40.94
C TYR A 429 -101.74 100.03 -40.49
N VAL A 430 -101.97 100.16 -39.17
CA VAL A 430 -102.96 101.06 -38.57
C VAL A 430 -102.40 102.47 -38.34
N GLU A 431 -101.13 102.60 -37.94
CA GLU A 431 -100.60 103.89 -37.45
C GLU A 431 -100.17 104.89 -38.55
N PHE A 432 -99.82 104.41 -39.75
CA PHE A 432 -99.35 105.26 -40.86
C PHE A 432 -100.35 105.38 -42.03
N ALA A 433 -101.60 104.95 -41.83
CA ALA A 433 -102.69 105.15 -42.77
C ALA A 433 -103.65 106.24 -42.24
N SER A 434 -103.83 107.31 -43.02
CA SER A 434 -104.86 108.36 -42.83
C SER A 434 -104.63 109.28 -41.60
N LEU A 435 -104.15 110.51 -41.81
CA LEU A 435 -105.01 111.68 -42.07
C LEU A 435 -106.12 111.86 -41.00
N ASN A 436 -105.85 112.69 -40.00
CA ASN A 436 -106.64 113.90 -39.75
C ASN A 436 -105.77 114.93 -38.98
N PRO A 437 -105.93 116.24 -39.26
CA PRO A 437 -105.14 117.28 -38.62
C PRO A 437 -105.78 117.72 -37.30
N GLU A 438 -104.95 118.09 -36.34
CA GLU A 438 -104.97 119.35 -35.56
C GLU A 438 -103.87 119.24 -34.49
N ASP A 439 -103.05 120.29 -34.37
CA ASP A 439 -102.80 121.08 -33.15
C ASP A 439 -102.77 120.31 -31.79
N GLU A 440 -101.87 120.56 -30.84
CA GLU A 440 -101.03 121.74 -30.61
C GLU A 440 -99.95 121.41 -29.54
N GLU A 441 -98.99 122.32 -29.38
CA GLU A 441 -98.38 122.74 -28.10
C GLU A 441 -98.12 121.78 -26.90
N GLN A 442 -96.83 121.81 -26.47
CA GLN A 442 -96.42 122.31 -25.14
C GLN A 442 -96.17 121.34 -23.95
N SER A 443 -94.95 121.48 -23.41
CA SER A 443 -94.39 121.13 -22.08
C SER A 443 -95.01 120.02 -21.19
N GLY A 444 -94.20 118.99 -20.93
CA GLY A 444 -93.35 118.97 -19.72
C GLY A 444 -93.86 118.31 -18.42
N PHE A 445 -92.88 118.11 -17.53
CA PHE A 445 -92.97 117.96 -16.07
C PHE A 445 -93.55 116.66 -15.44
N ASP A 446 -92.61 115.73 -15.20
CA ASP A 446 -92.20 115.26 -13.86
C ASP A 446 -93.03 114.26 -13.01
N ASP A 447 -92.25 113.52 -12.24
CA ASP A 447 -92.43 112.97 -10.90
C ASP A 447 -93.25 111.69 -10.59
N SER A 448 -92.65 110.93 -9.66
CA SER A 448 -93.26 110.14 -8.58
C SER A 448 -94.24 109.00 -8.88
N SER A 449 -93.68 107.79 -8.84
CA SER A 449 -93.90 106.77 -7.78
C SER A 449 -94.80 107.20 -6.59
N PRO A 450 -95.60 106.33 -5.90
CA PRO A 450 -95.38 104.88 -5.78
C PRO A 450 -96.67 104.00 -5.72
N ASN A 451 -96.44 102.72 -5.43
CA ASN A 451 -97.24 101.88 -4.51
C ASN A 451 -98.48 101.12 -5.05
N SER A 452 -98.89 100.13 -4.25
CA SER A 452 -100.10 99.28 -4.39
C SER A 452 -100.03 98.12 -5.39
N SER A 453 -100.61 96.94 -5.15
CA SER A 453 -100.84 96.16 -3.92
C SER A 453 -101.36 94.75 -4.28
N SER A 454 -101.22 93.78 -3.36
CA SER A 454 -102.01 92.53 -3.31
C SER A 454 -101.78 91.53 -4.48
N LEU A 455 -102.20 90.24 -4.41
CA LEU A 455 -103.02 89.52 -3.43
C LEU A 455 -102.63 88.02 -3.41
N SER A 456 -102.68 87.41 -2.21
CA SER A 456 -102.99 86.00 -1.80
C SER A 456 -102.97 84.82 -2.83
N LEU A 457 -102.75 83.55 -2.44
CA LEU A 457 -103.18 82.84 -1.22
C LEU A 457 -102.47 81.45 -1.04
N ALA A 458 -102.55 80.89 0.18
CA ALA A 458 -102.40 79.47 0.58
C ALA A 458 -100.96 78.89 0.76
N ILE A 459 -100.43 78.68 1.98
CA ILE A 459 -100.74 77.63 3.02
C ILE A 459 -100.03 76.28 2.67
N THR A 460 -99.23 75.58 3.49
CA THR A 460 -98.92 75.56 4.96
C THR A 460 -97.47 75.03 5.15
N LEU A 461 -96.56 75.73 5.84
CA LEU A 461 -96.17 75.68 7.27
C LEU A 461 -95.31 74.48 7.76
N PRO A 462 -94.39 74.69 8.74
CA PRO A 462 -93.19 73.87 8.93
C PRO A 462 -93.04 73.29 10.36
N ASN A 463 -91.90 72.67 10.68
CA ASN A 463 -91.44 72.61 12.08
C ASN A 463 -89.90 72.52 12.21
N PRO A 464 -89.23 73.55 12.77
CA PRO A 464 -87.80 73.53 13.09
C PRO A 464 -87.56 73.29 14.60
N ASN A 465 -86.36 72.84 15.01
CA ASN A 465 -85.86 73.26 16.31
C ASN A 465 -84.33 73.33 16.46
N ALA A 466 -83.92 74.51 16.92
CA ALA A 466 -82.69 75.00 17.53
C ALA A 466 -81.49 74.07 17.83
N ASP A 467 -80.33 74.63 17.53
CA ASP A 467 -79.17 74.78 18.43
C ASP A 467 -78.89 73.67 19.45
N LYS A 468 -77.94 72.79 19.10
CA LYS A 468 -77.11 72.10 20.10
C LYS A 468 -75.68 71.86 19.63
N ALA A 469 -74.77 72.57 20.30
CA ALA A 469 -73.38 72.17 20.55
C ALA A 469 -72.46 71.89 19.33
N ASN A 470 -71.82 72.97 18.86
CA ASN A 470 -70.38 73.14 19.03
C ASN A 470 -69.54 71.83 19.14
N LYS A 471 -69.21 71.20 18.00
CA LYS A 471 -68.23 70.10 17.92
C LYS A 471 -67.27 70.27 16.74
N GLN A 472 -66.24 71.06 17.02
CA GLN A 472 -64.83 70.88 16.65
C GLN A 472 -64.45 70.02 15.41
N LYS A 473 -63.58 70.60 14.56
CA LYS A 473 -62.47 69.93 13.85
C LYS A 473 -62.80 68.65 13.04
N THR A 474 -62.78 68.75 11.71
CA THR A 474 -61.81 68.05 10.81
C THR A 474 -62.27 68.09 9.35
N LYS A 475 -61.51 68.79 8.50
CA LYS A 475 -61.34 68.35 7.10
C LYS A 475 -60.14 67.41 7.07
N SER A 476 -60.22 66.22 6.48
CA SER A 476 -61.22 65.16 6.69
C SER A 476 -60.43 63.84 6.63
N LEU A 477 -60.79 62.87 7.47
CA LEU A 477 -60.20 61.52 7.48
C LEU A 477 -60.11 60.91 6.06
N GLU A 478 -61.14 61.19 5.27
CA GLU A 478 -61.36 60.85 3.86
C GLU A 478 -60.16 61.12 2.93
N THR A 479 -59.47 62.25 3.08
CA THR A 479 -58.35 62.62 2.18
C THR A 479 -57.11 61.77 2.46
N LEU A 480 -56.89 61.42 3.73
CA LEU A 480 -55.79 60.56 4.17
C LEU A 480 -56.11 59.10 3.85
N LEU A 481 -57.39 58.71 3.97
CA LEU A 481 -57.90 57.43 3.49
C LEU A 481 -57.69 57.28 1.97
N MET A 482 -58.02 58.27 1.14
CA MET A 482 -57.76 58.18 -0.31
C MET A 482 -56.29 57.92 -0.65
N ASN A 483 -55.35 58.65 -0.04
CA ASN A 483 -53.92 58.42 -0.25
C ASN A 483 -53.46 57.03 0.23
N LYS A 484 -54.00 56.55 1.35
CA LYS A 484 -53.71 55.20 1.84
C LYS A 484 -54.30 54.13 0.94
N THR A 485 -55.52 54.32 0.42
CA THR A 485 -56.17 53.43 -0.55
C THR A 485 -55.37 53.34 -1.85
N ARG A 486 -54.88 54.48 -2.37
CA ARG A 486 -54.02 54.52 -3.56
C ARG A 486 -52.72 53.74 -3.34
N LYS A 487 -52.03 53.95 -2.21
CA LYS A 487 -50.81 53.21 -1.90
C LYS A 487 -51.06 51.70 -1.71
N LEU A 488 -52.14 51.33 -1.03
CA LEU A 488 -52.55 49.92 -0.91
C LEU A 488 -52.89 49.29 -2.26
N GLN A 489 -53.41 50.08 -3.21
CA GLN A 489 -53.69 49.64 -4.57
C GLN A 489 -52.40 49.41 -5.36
N ASP A 490 -51.40 50.29 -5.23
CA ASP A 490 -50.06 50.10 -5.79
C ASP A 490 -49.37 48.85 -5.20
N ASP A 491 -49.35 48.71 -3.87
CA ASP A 491 -48.82 47.53 -3.16
C ASP A 491 -49.55 46.23 -3.58
N LEU A 492 -50.86 46.29 -3.83
CA LEU A 492 -51.65 45.16 -4.33
C LEU A 492 -51.30 44.79 -5.77
N THR A 493 -50.92 45.75 -6.63
CA THR A 493 -50.43 45.43 -7.99
C THR A 493 -49.07 44.75 -7.97
N THR A 494 -48.13 45.18 -7.12
CA THR A 494 -46.81 44.52 -7.01
C THR A 494 -46.91 43.12 -6.40
N LEU A 495 -47.80 42.92 -5.42
CA LEU A 495 -48.13 41.60 -4.89
C LEU A 495 -48.77 40.68 -5.93
N ARG A 496 -49.58 41.20 -6.86
CA ARG A 496 -50.11 40.39 -7.98
C ARG A 496 -49.02 39.93 -8.94
N VAL A 497 -48.11 40.83 -9.35
CA VAL A 497 -47.00 40.48 -10.25
C VAL A 497 -46.09 39.42 -9.63
N THR A 498 -45.68 39.62 -8.38
CA THR A 498 -44.84 38.64 -7.66
C THR A 498 -45.55 37.31 -7.40
N HIS A 499 -46.88 37.31 -7.22
CA HIS A 499 -47.68 36.09 -7.13
C HIS A 499 -47.74 35.34 -8.48
N ASP A 500 -47.94 36.04 -9.59
CA ASP A 500 -47.93 35.44 -10.93
C ASP A 500 -46.54 34.86 -11.27
N GLU A 501 -45.45 35.57 -10.95
CA GLU A 501 -44.08 35.05 -11.05
C GLU A 501 -43.88 33.76 -10.25
N LEU A 502 -44.29 33.74 -8.97
CA LEU A 502 -44.24 32.54 -8.11
C LEU A 502 -45.10 31.39 -8.66
N LEU A 503 -46.27 31.67 -9.25
CA LEU A 503 -47.09 30.67 -9.92
C LEU A 503 -46.40 30.09 -11.17
N THR A 504 -45.69 30.90 -11.96
CA THR A 504 -44.92 30.39 -13.12
C THR A 504 -43.74 29.53 -12.67
N LEU A 505 -43.02 29.90 -11.61
CA LEU A 505 -41.94 29.10 -11.03
C LEU A 505 -42.46 27.78 -10.45
N SER A 506 -43.60 27.83 -9.75
CA SER A 506 -44.27 26.62 -9.24
C SER A 506 -44.65 25.67 -10.37
N ARG A 507 -45.28 26.18 -11.44
CA ARG A 507 -45.60 25.39 -12.65
C ARG A 507 -44.36 24.78 -13.31
N LYS A 508 -43.27 25.54 -13.40
CA LYS A 508 -41.99 25.04 -13.95
C LYS A 508 -41.45 23.87 -13.11
N ASN A 509 -41.43 24.02 -11.79
CA ASN A 509 -40.99 22.97 -10.88
C ASN A 509 -41.90 21.72 -10.92
N THR A 510 -43.21 21.87 -11.13
CA THR A 510 -44.10 20.70 -11.30
C THR A 510 -43.80 19.95 -12.60
N ILE A 511 -43.54 20.65 -13.71
CA ILE A 511 -43.17 20.02 -14.99
C ILE A 511 -41.83 19.28 -14.88
N GLU A 512 -40.86 19.87 -14.17
CA GLU A 512 -39.56 19.22 -13.92
C GLU A 512 -39.70 17.96 -13.04
N ASN A 513 -40.55 17.99 -12.02
CA ASN A 513 -40.88 16.81 -11.22
C ASN A 513 -41.60 15.71 -12.04
N GLU A 514 -42.48 16.07 -12.97
CA GLU A 514 -43.11 15.10 -13.88
C GLU A 514 -42.10 14.50 -14.86
N LYS A 515 -41.13 15.28 -15.35
CA LYS A 515 -40.03 14.79 -16.19
C LYS A 515 -39.15 13.79 -15.44
N LEU A 516 -38.71 14.13 -14.24
CA LEU A 516 -37.91 13.24 -13.39
C LEU A 516 -38.67 11.96 -13.01
N LYS A 517 -39.99 12.02 -12.80
CA LYS A 517 -40.82 10.83 -12.58
C LYS A 517 -40.85 9.91 -13.81
N LYS A 518 -40.97 10.47 -15.02
CA LYS A 518 -40.93 9.69 -16.27
C LYS A 518 -39.56 9.03 -16.48
N GLU A 519 -38.47 9.75 -16.25
CA GLU A 519 -37.12 9.20 -16.32
C GLU A 519 -36.91 8.07 -15.30
N LEU A 520 -37.45 8.20 -14.08
CA LEU A 520 -37.40 7.16 -13.05
C LEU A 520 -38.22 5.91 -13.45
N GLU A 521 -39.39 6.10 -14.07
CA GLU A 521 -40.23 5.01 -14.57
C GLU A 521 -39.62 4.31 -15.80
N GLU A 522 -38.97 5.06 -16.69
CA GLU A 522 -38.16 4.53 -17.79
C GLU A 522 -37.00 3.68 -17.27
N ILE A 523 -36.22 4.18 -16.30
CA ILE A 523 -35.13 3.42 -15.64
C ILE A 523 -35.66 2.15 -14.94
N LYS A 524 -36.83 2.21 -14.30
CA LYS A 524 -37.47 1.02 -13.71
C LYS A 524 -37.85 -0.01 -14.77
N SER A 525 -38.47 0.41 -15.87
CA SER A 525 -38.82 -0.50 -16.97
C SER A 525 -37.58 -1.10 -17.63
N LEU A 526 -36.48 -0.34 -17.72
CA LEU A 526 -35.19 -0.83 -18.22
C LEU A 526 -34.58 -1.86 -17.26
N ASN A 527 -34.62 -1.63 -15.95
CA ASN A 527 -34.19 -2.61 -14.96
C ASN A 527 -35.05 -3.88 -15.00
N GLU A 528 -36.38 -3.78 -15.11
CA GLU A 528 -37.25 -4.95 -15.23
C GLU A 528 -36.96 -5.74 -16.53
N ASN A 529 -36.67 -5.06 -17.64
CA ASN A 529 -36.22 -5.70 -18.87
C ASN A 529 -34.84 -6.38 -18.71
N LEU A 530 -33.89 -5.72 -18.03
CA LEU A 530 -32.57 -6.29 -17.75
C LEU A 530 -32.65 -7.49 -16.79
N GLU A 531 -33.51 -7.46 -15.78
CA GLU A 531 -33.78 -8.59 -14.88
C GLU A 531 -34.40 -9.77 -15.65
N ASN A 532 -35.37 -9.51 -16.54
CA ASN A 532 -35.96 -10.52 -17.41
C ASN A 532 -34.94 -11.12 -18.40
N ASP A 533 -34.02 -10.32 -18.96
CA ASP A 533 -32.97 -10.81 -19.85
C ASP A 533 -31.84 -11.52 -19.10
N LEU A 534 -31.51 -11.10 -17.87
CA LEU A 534 -30.63 -11.85 -16.96
C LEU A 534 -31.24 -13.21 -16.58
N LEU A 535 -32.56 -13.30 -16.37
CA LEU A 535 -33.27 -14.58 -16.17
C LEU A 535 -33.20 -15.48 -17.41
N LYS A 536 -33.34 -14.93 -18.62
CA LYS A 536 -33.13 -15.67 -19.89
C LYS A 536 -31.67 -16.12 -20.06
N MET A 537 -30.70 -15.28 -19.70
CA MET A 537 -29.28 -15.65 -19.70
C MET A 537 -28.95 -16.71 -18.64
N GLN A 538 -29.59 -16.67 -17.47
CA GLN A 538 -29.36 -17.62 -16.39
C GLN A 538 -29.95 -19.00 -16.71
N THR A 539 -31.14 -19.07 -17.29
CA THR A 539 -31.72 -20.32 -17.81
C THR A 539 -30.92 -20.91 -18.98
N THR A 540 -30.42 -20.05 -19.88
CA THR A 540 -29.52 -20.47 -20.98
C THR A 540 -28.17 -20.98 -20.45
N SER A 541 -27.58 -20.31 -19.46
CA SER A 541 -26.28 -20.68 -18.90
C SER A 541 -26.32 -21.86 -17.92
N GLN A 542 -27.45 -22.13 -17.26
CA GLN A 542 -27.69 -23.41 -16.56
C GLN A 542 -27.78 -24.57 -17.57
N SER A 543 -28.52 -24.38 -18.67
CA SER A 543 -28.62 -25.36 -19.77
C SER A 543 -27.27 -25.65 -20.44
N ALA A 544 -26.37 -24.65 -20.49
CA ALA A 544 -25.00 -24.82 -20.97
C ALA A 544 -24.07 -25.50 -19.95
N ARG A 545 -24.16 -25.15 -18.65
CA ARG A 545 -23.25 -25.69 -17.62
C ARG A 545 -23.56 -27.12 -17.18
N GLN A 546 -24.80 -27.59 -17.30
CA GLN A 546 -25.10 -29.03 -17.17
C GLN A 546 -24.36 -29.91 -18.20
N ARG A 547 -23.82 -29.32 -19.28
CA ARG A 547 -22.99 -30.05 -20.27
C ARG A 547 -21.49 -29.99 -20.02
N SER A 548 -20.98 -29.07 -19.20
CA SER A 548 -19.52 -28.87 -19.03
C SER A 548 -18.95 -29.39 -17.70
N SER A 549 -19.79 -29.79 -16.74
CA SER A 549 -19.35 -30.38 -15.46
C SER A 549 -18.92 -31.86 -15.57
N ASN A 550 -18.68 -32.37 -16.78
CA ASN A 550 -18.44 -33.79 -17.04
C ASN A 550 -16.95 -34.15 -17.28
N GLU A 551 -16.07 -33.16 -17.48
CA GLU A 551 -14.62 -33.37 -17.55
C GLU A 551 -13.91 -32.39 -16.59
N LEU A 552 -13.12 -32.83 -15.60
CA LEU A 552 -11.88 -33.63 -15.70
C LEU A 552 -10.77 -32.76 -16.38
N ILE A 553 -9.48 -32.78 -16.02
CA ILE A 553 -8.70 -33.64 -15.12
C ILE A 553 -7.29 -33.03 -14.94
N LYS A 554 -6.62 -33.32 -13.81
CA LYS A 554 -5.15 -33.40 -13.56
C LYS A 554 -4.17 -32.28 -14.04
N ASP A 555 -2.97 -32.37 -13.45
CA ASP A 555 -1.68 -31.86 -13.95
C ASP A 555 -1.42 -30.35 -13.84
N SER A 556 -1.26 -29.90 -12.59
CA SER A 556 -0.44 -28.73 -12.25
C SER A 556 0.99 -29.16 -11.91
N LEU A 557 1.93 -28.78 -12.78
CA LEU A 557 3.38 -28.75 -12.57
C LEU A 557 3.82 -27.27 -12.50
N GLY A 558 4.81 -26.87 -11.72
CA GLY A 558 5.65 -27.60 -10.77
C GLY A 558 6.75 -26.66 -10.21
N ALA A 559 7.49 -27.09 -9.18
CA ALA A 559 8.41 -26.25 -8.37
C ALA A 559 7.71 -25.13 -7.56
N GLY A 560 8.29 -24.57 -6.49
CA GLY A 560 9.54 -24.90 -5.80
C GLY A 560 10.20 -23.64 -5.20
N ARG A 561 10.59 -23.72 -3.92
CA ARG A 561 11.21 -22.69 -3.05
C ARG A 561 10.27 -21.57 -2.56
N SER A 562 10.35 -21.05 -1.33
CA SER A 562 11.18 -21.19 -0.10
C SER A 562 12.07 -19.99 0.30
N SER A 563 11.57 -19.26 1.30
CA SER A 563 12.13 -18.20 2.16
C SER A 563 12.54 -16.83 1.59
N LEU A 564 12.25 -15.69 2.27
CA LEU A 564 11.53 -15.51 3.55
C LEU A 564 11.05 -14.06 3.73
N ASN A 565 9.86 -13.96 4.33
CA ASN A 565 9.01 -12.83 4.72
C ASN A 565 9.74 -11.57 5.26
N ASP A 566 9.08 -10.42 5.10
CA ASP A 566 8.73 -9.48 6.17
C ASP A 566 8.56 -8.00 5.69
N VAL A 567 7.40 -7.32 5.86
CA VAL A 567 6.57 -6.99 7.07
C VAL A 567 6.97 -5.60 7.61
N ALA A 568 6.08 -4.70 8.03
CA ALA A 568 4.62 -4.71 8.26
C ALA A 568 4.19 -3.32 8.81
N ARG A 569 2.95 -3.03 9.24
CA ARG A 569 1.53 -3.44 8.99
C ARG A 569 0.70 -2.34 9.68
N GLY A 570 -0.47 -1.98 9.15
CA GLY A 570 -1.76 -2.38 9.76
C GLY A 570 -2.52 -1.14 10.24
N LEU A 571 -3.84 -1.10 10.34
CA LEU A 571 -4.90 -2.13 10.23
C LEU A 571 -6.02 -1.65 9.24
N LYS A 572 -6.79 -2.47 8.49
CA LYS A 572 -7.60 -3.70 8.79
C LYS A 572 -8.93 -3.32 9.49
N GLU A 573 -10.15 -3.80 9.22
CA GLU A 573 -10.72 -5.08 8.69
C GLU A 573 -11.41 -4.88 7.30
N ASP A 574 -11.44 -5.73 6.25
CA ASP A 574 -11.09 -7.16 5.98
C ASP A 574 -12.31 -8.11 6.28
N LEU A 575 -12.83 -9.05 5.44
CA LEU A 575 -12.30 -9.85 4.31
C LEU A 575 -13.37 -10.51 3.37
N GLY A 576 -13.01 -10.72 2.09
CA GLY A 576 -13.50 -11.83 1.22
C GLY A 576 -12.74 -13.15 1.51
N LEU A 577 -12.58 -14.19 0.66
CA LEU A 577 -12.80 -14.45 -0.77
C LEU A 577 -12.86 -15.99 -0.98
N ASP A 578 -13.14 -16.45 -2.23
CA ASP A 578 -12.17 -17.15 -3.10
C ASP A 578 -12.77 -18.15 -4.10
N ASN A 579 -12.23 -18.19 -5.33
CA ASN A 579 -11.71 -19.44 -5.92
C ASN A 579 -10.75 -19.23 -7.14
N SER A 580 -9.81 -20.16 -7.24
CA SER A 580 -8.66 -20.39 -8.15
C SER A 580 -8.81 -20.37 -9.70
N ASN A 581 -7.87 -19.68 -10.37
CA ASN A 581 -6.71 -20.14 -11.20
C ASN A 581 -6.80 -21.00 -12.53
N ILE A 582 -5.81 -20.77 -13.43
CA ILE A 582 -5.22 -21.62 -14.54
C ILE A 582 -5.70 -21.45 -16.02
N SER A 583 -4.78 -21.70 -16.99
CA SER A 583 -4.87 -21.52 -18.48
C SER A 583 -4.34 -22.73 -19.32
N SER A 584 -4.44 -22.69 -20.67
CA SER A 584 -4.34 -23.82 -21.65
C SER A 584 -3.10 -23.74 -22.64
N PRO A 585 -2.94 -24.49 -23.78
CA PRO A 585 -3.44 -25.83 -24.27
C PRO A 585 -2.45 -26.74 -25.12
N LYS A 586 -2.87 -27.99 -25.48
CA LYS A 586 -3.04 -28.56 -26.89
C LYS A 586 -2.47 -29.99 -27.26
N ILE A 587 -3.35 -31.02 -27.26
CA ILE A 587 -3.34 -32.33 -28.04
C ILE A 587 -2.26 -33.38 -27.60
N GLY A 588 -2.34 -34.74 -27.75
CA GLY A 588 -3.32 -35.76 -28.25
C GLY A 588 -2.57 -37.04 -28.79
N ALA A 589 -3.11 -38.23 -29.13
CA ALA A 589 -4.42 -38.91 -28.99
C ALA A 589 -4.37 -40.43 -29.44
N LYS A 590 -5.33 -41.29 -28.98
CA LYS A 590 -5.60 -42.76 -29.28
C LYS A 590 -4.60 -43.83 -28.75
N GLY A 591 -4.98 -45.04 -28.29
CA GLY A 591 -6.31 -45.62 -27.92
C GLY A 591 -6.33 -47.17 -27.64
N SER A 592 -7.41 -47.67 -27.00
CA SER A 592 -7.98 -49.06 -26.95
C SER A 592 -7.44 -50.23 -26.05
N SER A 593 -8.42 -51.02 -25.53
CA SER A 593 -8.37 -52.45 -25.05
C SER A 593 -7.72 -52.79 -23.66
N GLN A 594 -8.08 -53.83 -22.88
CA GLN A 594 -9.33 -54.64 -22.65
C GLN A 594 -9.16 -55.58 -21.40
N THR A 595 -10.26 -56.11 -20.81
CA THR A 595 -10.36 -57.26 -19.84
C THR A 595 -9.81 -57.10 -18.38
N PRO A 596 -10.10 -58.01 -17.41
CA PRO A 596 -11.45 -58.44 -16.95
C PRO A 596 -11.66 -58.56 -15.40
N ALA A 597 -12.93 -58.73 -14.99
CA ALA A 597 -13.44 -59.57 -13.87
C ALA A 597 -13.15 -59.29 -12.35
N ASN A 598 -14.24 -58.98 -11.62
CA ASN A 598 -14.82 -59.74 -10.47
C ASN A 598 -14.79 -59.19 -9.01
N SER A 599 -16.00 -59.10 -8.39
CA SER A 599 -16.39 -59.27 -6.95
C SER A 599 -15.64 -58.52 -5.83
N LYS A 600 -16.21 -58.07 -4.69
CA LYS A 600 -17.55 -58.00 -4.01
C LYS A 600 -17.32 -56.99 -2.84
N SER A 601 -18.26 -56.34 -2.15
CA SER A 601 -19.67 -56.57 -1.86
C SER A 601 -20.36 -55.25 -1.44
N ASP A 602 -21.65 -55.11 -1.77
CA ASP A 602 -22.79 -54.71 -0.92
C ASP A 602 -22.54 -53.83 0.34
N TYR A 603 -23.28 -52.76 0.62
CA TYR A 603 -24.73 -52.59 0.37
C TYR A 603 -25.14 -51.23 -0.22
N LYS A 604 -26.24 -51.28 -0.96
CA LYS A 604 -26.96 -50.18 -1.60
C LYS A 604 -28.18 -49.81 -0.73
N LEU A 605 -28.48 -48.50 -0.58
CA LEU A 605 -29.83 -47.89 -0.73
C LEU A 605 -29.87 -46.42 -0.22
N SER A 606 -30.57 -45.57 -0.98
CA SER A 606 -31.14 -44.25 -0.60
C SER A 606 -30.21 -43.22 0.08
N ALA A 607 -29.70 -42.16 -0.56
CA ALA A 607 -30.02 -41.54 -1.85
C ALA A 607 -31.43 -40.94 -1.99
N GLU A 608 -31.98 -40.30 -0.95
CA GLU A 608 -33.09 -39.33 -1.04
C GLU A 608 -32.97 -38.24 0.04
N THR A 609 -32.03 -37.28 -0.15
CA THR A 609 -32.10 -35.88 0.32
C THR A 609 -30.83 -35.15 -0.12
N SER A 610 -30.94 -34.32 -1.16
CA SER A 610 -29.79 -33.67 -1.77
C SER A 610 -29.22 -32.56 -0.88
N ILE A 611 -28.03 -32.77 -0.31
CA ILE A 611 -27.32 -31.77 0.52
C ILE A 611 -26.56 -30.72 -0.33
N LEU A 612 -26.34 -31.01 -1.62
CA LEU A 612 -25.60 -30.14 -2.54
C LEU A 612 -26.30 -28.79 -2.80
N PRO A 613 -27.64 -28.71 -3.05
CA PRO A 613 -28.37 -27.44 -3.14
C PRO A 613 -28.20 -26.53 -1.93
N ILE A 614 -28.17 -27.11 -0.72
CA ILE A 614 -27.99 -26.38 0.53
C ILE A 614 -26.58 -25.78 0.56
N ILE A 615 -25.55 -26.59 0.29
CA ILE A 615 -24.15 -26.14 0.24
C ILE A 615 -23.92 -25.10 -0.86
N THR A 616 -24.55 -25.24 -2.04
CA THR A 616 -24.47 -24.20 -3.08
C THR A 616 -25.15 -22.90 -2.63
N SER A 617 -26.32 -22.96 -1.99
CA SER A 617 -26.99 -21.77 -1.47
C SER A 617 -26.19 -21.08 -0.36
N GLN A 618 -25.52 -21.84 0.51
CA GLN A 618 -24.64 -21.31 1.54
C GLN A 618 -23.41 -20.67 0.91
N ARG A 619 -22.74 -21.35 -0.01
CA ARG A 619 -21.59 -20.82 -0.76
C ARG A 619 -21.93 -19.51 -1.48
N ASP A 620 -23.09 -19.44 -2.12
CA ASP A 620 -23.48 -18.28 -2.91
C ASP A 620 -23.93 -17.11 -2.00
N ARG A 621 -24.53 -17.39 -0.82
CA ARG A 621 -24.68 -16.40 0.27
C ARG A 621 -23.34 -15.90 0.82
N PHE A 622 -22.34 -16.77 0.97
CA PHE A 622 -20.99 -16.35 1.37
C PHE A 622 -20.30 -15.51 0.28
N ARG A 623 -20.47 -15.83 -1.02
CA ARG A 623 -20.00 -14.96 -2.11
C ARG A 623 -20.67 -13.58 -2.07
N GLN A 624 -21.98 -13.54 -1.88
CA GLN A 624 -22.70 -12.28 -1.77
C GLN A 624 -22.21 -11.45 -0.58
N ARG A 625 -22.10 -12.05 0.61
CA ARG A 625 -21.58 -11.36 1.79
C ARG A 625 -20.13 -10.91 1.63
N ASN A 626 -19.29 -11.69 0.95
CA ASN A 626 -17.92 -11.28 0.63
C ASN A 626 -17.90 -10.08 -0.35
N ALA A 627 -18.77 -10.06 -1.36
CA ALA A 627 -18.90 -8.93 -2.27
C ALA A 627 -19.41 -7.66 -1.56
N GLU A 628 -20.39 -7.80 -0.66
CA GLU A 628 -20.89 -6.72 0.20
C GLU A 628 -19.77 -6.17 1.12
N LEU A 629 -18.97 -7.07 1.74
CA LEU A 629 -17.81 -6.69 2.56
C LEU A 629 -16.69 -6.03 1.75
N GLU A 630 -16.43 -6.49 0.51
CA GLU A 630 -15.48 -5.86 -0.41
C GLU A 630 -15.95 -4.47 -0.86
N GLU A 631 -17.26 -4.27 -1.05
CA GLU A 631 -17.83 -2.96 -1.37
C GLU A 631 -17.78 -2.01 -0.16
N GLU A 632 -18.11 -2.49 1.04
CA GLU A 632 -17.99 -1.71 2.28
C GLU A 632 -16.52 -1.34 2.57
N LEU A 633 -15.58 -2.27 2.38
CA LEU A 633 -14.15 -2.02 2.44
C LEU A 633 -13.73 -0.89 1.47
N ARG A 634 -14.21 -0.91 0.22
CA ARG A 634 -13.94 0.15 -0.76
C ARG A 634 -14.50 1.51 -0.31
N LYS A 635 -15.73 1.55 0.22
CA LYS A 635 -16.34 2.77 0.78
C LYS A 635 -15.55 3.31 1.99
N GLN A 636 -15.05 2.44 2.85
CA GLN A 636 -14.17 2.84 3.96
C GLN A 636 -12.83 3.39 3.45
N PHE A 637 -12.20 2.76 2.45
CA PHE A 637 -10.98 3.29 1.82
C PHE A 637 -11.19 4.65 1.15
N GLU A 638 -12.32 4.85 0.47
CA GLU A 638 -12.69 6.14 -0.13
C GLU A 638 -12.89 7.21 0.95
N THR A 639 -13.65 6.90 2.02
CA THR A 639 -13.88 7.79 3.16
C THR A 639 -12.58 8.15 3.89
N ILE A 640 -11.68 7.19 4.09
CA ILE A 640 -10.34 7.42 4.67
C ILE A 640 -9.48 8.28 3.74
N THR A 641 -9.61 8.13 2.43
CA THR A 641 -8.86 8.95 1.45
C THR A 641 -9.39 10.39 1.41
N ALA A 642 -10.71 10.56 1.41
CA ALA A 642 -11.38 11.85 1.47
C ALA A 642 -11.00 12.61 2.75
N THR A 643 -11.14 11.99 3.92
CA THR A 643 -10.77 12.60 5.22
C THR A 643 -9.27 12.87 5.34
N ARG A 644 -8.39 12.03 4.76
CA ARG A 644 -6.93 12.34 4.68
C ARG A 644 -6.64 13.56 3.80
N ASN A 645 -7.36 13.72 2.69
CA ASN A 645 -7.21 14.88 1.81
C ASN A 645 -7.77 16.15 2.46
N GLU A 646 -8.88 16.04 3.19
CA GLU A 646 -9.42 17.11 4.02
C GLU A 646 -8.44 17.53 5.12
N ILE A 647 -7.86 16.56 5.87
CA ILE A 647 -6.81 16.84 6.88
C ILE A 647 -5.61 17.53 6.25
N LYS A 648 -5.15 17.11 5.06
CA LYS A 648 -4.06 17.80 4.33
C LYS A 648 -4.44 19.22 3.93
N SER A 649 -5.68 19.45 3.46
CA SER A 649 -6.17 20.80 3.14
C SER A 649 -6.20 21.66 4.40
N LEU A 650 -6.86 21.19 5.47
CA LEU A 650 -6.93 21.87 6.76
C LEU A 650 -5.55 22.14 7.37
N GLN A 651 -4.57 21.24 7.22
CA GLN A 651 -3.19 21.49 7.65
C GLN A 651 -2.51 22.59 6.83
N ASN A 652 -2.70 22.59 5.50
CA ASN A 652 -2.17 23.63 4.61
C ASN A 652 -2.85 24.99 4.88
N ASP A 653 -4.16 24.99 5.09
CA ASP A 653 -4.94 26.20 5.36
C ASP A 653 -4.69 26.73 6.78
N ASN A 654 -4.50 25.86 7.79
CA ASN A 654 -4.00 26.25 9.11
C ASN A 654 -2.58 26.82 9.04
N LEU A 655 -1.71 26.25 8.21
CA LEU A 655 -0.37 26.78 7.98
C LEU A 655 -0.44 28.17 7.34
N LYS A 656 -1.18 28.35 6.24
CA LYS A 656 -1.44 29.68 5.61
C LYS A 656 -2.07 30.68 6.58
N LEU A 657 -2.97 30.22 7.45
CA LEU A 657 -3.59 31.06 8.48
C LEU A 657 -2.54 31.48 9.51
N TYR A 658 -1.63 30.59 9.89
CA TYR A 658 -0.44 30.91 10.69
C TYR A 658 0.51 31.88 9.97
N GLU A 659 0.78 31.70 8.66
CA GLU A 659 1.59 32.65 7.86
C GLU A 659 0.94 34.04 7.89
N LYS A 660 -0.39 34.12 7.71
CA LYS A 660 -1.16 35.36 7.71
C LYS A 660 -1.22 36.00 9.10
N VAL A 661 -1.41 35.22 10.16
CA VAL A 661 -1.34 35.69 11.56
C VAL A 661 0.05 36.22 11.87
N ARG A 662 1.12 35.51 11.46
CA ARG A 662 2.50 35.95 11.65
C ARG A 662 2.83 37.21 10.85
N TYR A 663 2.33 37.32 9.61
CA TYR A 663 2.48 38.51 8.77
C TYR A 663 1.77 39.73 9.39
N LEU A 664 0.55 39.55 9.89
CA LEU A 664 -0.19 40.59 10.61
C LEU A 664 0.47 40.93 11.96
N GLN A 665 1.07 39.96 12.64
CA GLN A 665 1.84 40.19 13.86
C GLN A 665 3.12 40.97 13.57
N SER A 666 3.88 40.63 12.52
CA SER A 666 5.05 41.43 12.11
C SER A 666 4.66 42.85 11.67
N TYR A 667 3.52 43.02 10.99
CA TYR A 667 3.05 44.36 10.60
C TYR A 667 2.58 45.18 11.82
N ARG A 668 2.03 44.52 12.85
CA ARG A 668 1.71 45.14 14.14
C ARG A 668 2.97 45.50 14.95
N ASP A 669 4.00 44.67 14.89
CA ASP A 669 5.29 44.96 15.54
C ASP A 669 6.05 46.11 14.81
N ASP A 670 5.94 46.23 13.49
CA ASP A 670 6.55 47.32 12.69
C ASP A 670 5.81 48.66 12.82
N VAL A 671 4.48 48.65 12.91
CA VAL A 671 3.66 49.88 12.93
C VAL A 671 3.36 50.36 14.37
N GLY A 672 3.76 49.61 15.41
CA GLY A 672 3.24 49.84 16.77
C GLY A 672 4.07 49.36 17.95
N GLY A 673 5.30 49.89 18.11
CA GLY A 673 5.87 50.24 19.43
C GLY A 673 6.19 49.13 20.44
N ARG A 674 7.47 49.10 20.88
CA ARG A 674 8.02 48.23 21.94
C ARG A 674 7.40 48.36 23.36
N GLU A 675 6.30 49.10 23.54
CA GLU A 675 5.75 49.43 24.87
C GLU A 675 4.48 48.66 25.27
N PHE A 676 3.68 48.14 24.33
CA PHE A 676 2.38 47.51 24.69
C PHE A 676 2.44 46.03 25.09
N ALA A 677 3.61 45.38 25.04
CA ALA A 677 3.75 43.94 25.26
C ALA A 677 3.90 43.50 26.74
N ARG A 678 3.89 44.42 27.72
CA ARG A 678 4.19 44.09 29.14
C ARG A 678 3.00 44.07 30.12
N VAL A 679 1.79 44.45 29.71
CA VAL A 679 0.70 44.72 30.68
C VAL A 679 -0.33 43.58 30.82
N ASN A 680 -0.48 42.69 29.81
CA ASN A 680 -1.53 41.65 29.80
C ASN A 680 -0.99 40.20 29.89
N GLN A 681 -0.15 39.91 30.90
CA GLN A 681 0.40 38.56 31.14
C GLN A 681 0.09 38.02 32.55
N SER A 682 -1.16 38.15 33.02
CA SER A 682 -1.53 37.71 34.39
C SER A 682 -2.88 36.98 34.54
N SER A 683 -3.68 36.81 33.48
CA SER A 683 -5.08 36.33 33.63
C SER A 683 -5.58 35.30 32.60
N ALA A 684 -4.72 34.70 31.76
CA ALA A 684 -5.13 33.76 30.69
C ALA A 684 -4.39 32.41 30.66
N LEU A 685 -3.75 32.01 31.76
CA LEU A 685 -2.72 30.95 31.78
C LEU A 685 -3.21 29.49 31.59
N SER A 686 -4.52 29.21 31.54
CA SER A 686 -5.05 27.84 31.41
C SER A 686 -5.55 27.48 30.00
N ALA A 687 -6.21 28.40 29.30
CA ALA A 687 -6.73 28.16 27.95
C ALA A 687 -5.70 28.42 26.83
N VAL A 688 -4.67 29.22 27.11
CA VAL A 688 -3.60 29.54 26.15
C VAL A 688 -2.70 28.33 25.88
N SER A 689 -2.39 27.51 26.89
CA SER A 689 -1.37 26.45 26.77
C SER A 689 -1.61 25.45 25.61
N ARG A 690 -2.87 25.03 25.36
CA ARG A 690 -3.19 24.17 24.21
C ARG A 690 -3.11 24.89 22.87
N LYS A 691 -3.54 26.15 22.80
CA LYS A 691 -3.42 26.95 21.58
C LYS A 691 -1.96 27.30 21.28
N ASP A 692 -1.14 27.54 22.30
CA ASP A 692 0.29 27.73 22.14
C ASP A 692 1.01 26.43 21.74
N GLU A 693 0.59 25.25 22.18
CA GLU A 693 1.12 23.99 21.64
C GLU A 693 0.79 23.80 20.15
N GLU A 694 -0.46 24.05 19.74
CA GLU A 694 -0.86 23.96 18.33
C GLU A 694 -0.16 25.03 17.47
N LEU A 695 -0.12 26.29 17.94
CA LEU A 695 0.62 27.38 17.30
C LEU A 695 2.13 27.13 17.29
N SER A 696 2.71 26.50 18.32
CA SER A 696 4.12 26.12 18.37
C SER A 696 4.43 25.00 17.38
N LYS A 697 3.52 24.02 17.22
CA LYS A 697 3.63 22.98 16.19
C LYS A 697 3.60 23.57 14.79
N TYR A 698 2.64 24.44 14.48
CA TYR A 698 2.59 25.12 13.17
C TYR A 698 3.73 26.13 12.99
N ARG A 699 4.22 26.76 14.07
CA ARG A 699 5.41 27.62 14.08
C ARG A 699 6.66 26.84 13.73
N GLY A 700 6.89 25.67 14.31
CA GLY A 700 8.03 24.82 13.99
C GLY A 700 8.03 24.41 12.52
N ILE A 701 6.90 23.93 12.03
CA ILE A 701 6.71 23.56 10.62
C ILE A 701 6.91 24.77 9.69
N TYR A 702 6.42 25.94 10.07
CA TYR A 702 6.61 27.19 9.30
C TYR A 702 8.06 27.68 9.33
N GLU A 703 8.74 27.64 10.48
CA GLU A 703 10.13 28.08 10.61
C GLU A 703 11.07 27.13 9.84
N GLU A 704 10.86 25.81 9.91
CA GLU A 704 11.55 24.81 9.07
C GLU A 704 11.25 25.03 7.57
N HIS A 705 10.00 25.37 7.21
CA HIS A 705 9.63 25.66 5.84
C HIS A 705 10.26 26.96 5.31
N MET A 706 10.38 28.00 6.14
CA MET A 706 10.89 29.31 5.70
C MET A 706 12.39 29.50 5.88
N ASN A 707 13.07 28.70 6.70
CA ASN A 707 14.51 28.86 6.95
C ASN A 707 15.36 28.45 5.73
N PRO A 708 16.02 29.39 5.03
CA PRO A 708 16.85 29.05 3.87
C PRO A 708 18.08 28.24 4.29
N PHE A 709 18.56 28.43 5.52
CA PHE A 709 19.75 27.77 6.04
C PHE A 709 19.53 26.33 6.48
N GLU A 710 18.30 25.90 6.77
CA GLU A 710 18.03 24.45 6.95
C GLU A 710 17.91 23.74 5.60
N LYS A 711 17.26 24.37 4.61
CA LYS A 711 17.28 23.88 3.23
C LYS A 711 18.71 23.85 2.65
N PHE A 712 19.57 24.81 3.03
CA PHE A 712 20.98 24.82 2.69
C PHE A 712 21.79 23.76 3.47
N ARG A 713 21.72 23.72 4.81
CA ARG A 713 22.41 22.70 5.63
C ARG A 713 21.97 21.28 5.29
N GLY A 714 20.71 21.08 4.90
CA GLY A 714 20.21 19.81 4.38
C GLY A 714 20.90 19.45 3.06
N ARG A 715 20.96 20.38 2.10
CA ARG A 715 21.68 20.20 0.83
C ARG A 715 23.18 20.01 1.00
N GLU A 716 23.81 20.75 1.92
CA GLU A 716 25.23 20.68 2.23
C GLU A 716 25.58 19.37 2.94
N ARG A 717 24.77 18.92 3.91
CA ARG A 717 24.88 17.57 4.50
C ARG A 717 24.71 16.49 3.45
N ILE A 718 23.74 16.62 2.53
CA ILE A 718 23.57 15.66 1.42
C ILE A 718 24.77 15.69 0.47
N GLY A 719 25.32 16.87 0.15
CA GLY A 719 26.52 17.03 -0.65
C GLY A 719 27.76 16.41 0.00
N ALA A 720 27.99 16.68 1.28
CA ALA A 720 29.06 16.05 2.07
C ALA A 720 28.89 14.52 2.15
N LEU A 721 27.66 14.03 2.38
CA LEU A 721 27.34 12.60 2.36
C LEU A 721 27.51 11.98 0.96
N GLN A 722 27.35 12.76 -0.12
CA GLN A 722 27.62 12.33 -1.50
C GLN A 722 29.11 12.37 -1.86
N ALA A 723 29.90 13.27 -1.27
CA ALA A 723 31.35 13.37 -1.47
C ALA A 723 32.14 12.25 -0.78
N LEU A 724 31.57 11.57 0.23
CA LEU A 724 32.22 10.45 0.93
C LEU A 724 32.42 9.20 0.06
N ASN A 725 33.43 8.40 0.39
CA ASN A 725 33.73 7.12 -0.25
C ASN A 725 32.53 6.15 -0.10
N PRO A 726 32.18 5.30 -1.11
CA PRO A 726 31.16 4.25 -0.96
C PRO A 726 31.29 3.38 0.30
N LEU A 727 32.50 3.12 0.81
CA LEU A 727 32.70 2.40 2.07
C LEU A 727 32.27 3.24 3.29
N ASP A 728 32.66 4.51 3.36
CA ASP A 728 32.22 5.43 4.42
C ASP A 728 30.70 5.64 4.41
N LYS A 729 30.08 5.67 3.22
CA LYS A 729 28.62 5.70 3.06
C LYS A 729 27.95 4.44 3.62
N LEU A 730 28.57 3.27 3.47
CA LEU A 730 28.07 2.02 4.06
C LEU A 730 28.19 2.06 5.59
N VAL A 731 29.36 2.47 6.12
CA VAL A 731 29.60 2.64 7.56
C VAL A 731 28.64 3.65 8.18
N LEU A 732 28.40 4.80 7.53
CA LEU A 732 27.43 5.79 8.03
C LEU A 732 25.98 5.28 7.98
N ARG A 733 25.61 4.46 6.99
CA ARG A 733 24.28 3.82 6.95
C ARG A 733 24.12 2.81 8.09
N THR A 734 25.12 1.97 8.35
CA THR A 734 25.05 1.00 9.46
C THR A 734 25.11 1.70 10.82
N ALA A 735 25.94 2.73 10.98
CA ALA A 735 25.99 3.55 12.19
C ALA A 735 24.65 4.26 12.46
N ASN A 736 24.07 4.95 11.47
CA ASN A 736 22.79 5.62 11.63
C ASN A 736 21.64 4.63 11.90
N PHE A 737 21.69 3.42 11.35
CA PHE A 737 20.72 2.36 11.66
C PHE A 737 20.84 1.88 13.12
N ILE A 738 22.06 1.66 13.61
CA ILE A 738 22.33 1.23 14.99
C ILE A 738 21.98 2.33 16.00
N LEU A 739 22.33 3.60 15.73
CA LEU A 739 22.08 4.73 16.62
C LEU A 739 20.61 5.22 16.58
N GLY A 740 19.95 5.10 15.43
CA GLY A 740 18.58 5.61 15.22
C GLY A 740 17.48 4.79 15.90
N SER A 741 17.71 3.50 16.16
CA SER A 741 16.74 2.62 16.81
C SER A 741 17.19 2.22 18.22
N ARG A 742 16.32 2.45 19.22
CA ARG A 742 16.54 1.99 20.60
C ARG A 742 16.73 0.47 20.67
N PHE A 743 16.04 -0.29 19.81
CA PHE A 743 16.20 -1.73 19.73
C PHE A 743 17.58 -2.09 19.15
N ALA A 744 17.92 -1.56 17.96
CA ALA A 744 19.19 -1.85 17.29
C ALA A 744 20.42 -1.51 18.15
N ARG A 745 20.36 -0.43 18.92
CA ARG A 745 21.40 -0.08 19.91
C ARG A 745 21.55 -1.15 20.99
N ASN A 746 20.45 -1.68 21.53
CA ASN A 746 20.48 -2.74 22.52
C ASN A 746 20.96 -4.07 21.91
N THR A 747 20.55 -4.41 20.67
CA THR A 747 21.03 -5.62 19.98
C THR A 747 22.51 -5.53 19.65
N PHE A 748 23.00 -4.36 19.22
CA PHE A 748 24.43 -4.14 18.99
C PHE A 748 25.25 -4.23 20.28
N LEU A 749 24.74 -3.72 21.40
CA LEU A 749 25.40 -3.80 22.71
C LEU A 749 25.44 -5.26 23.22
N ALA A 750 24.35 -6.02 23.03
CA ALA A 750 24.33 -7.46 23.31
C ALA A 750 25.29 -8.24 22.39
N TYR A 751 25.33 -7.93 21.10
CA TYR A 751 26.26 -8.52 20.14
C TYR A 751 27.72 -8.23 20.52
N ALA A 752 28.05 -6.99 20.88
CA ALA A 752 29.37 -6.61 21.35
C ALA A 752 29.75 -7.36 22.64
N PHE A 753 28.80 -7.53 23.57
CA PHE A 753 29.01 -8.29 24.81
C PHE A 753 29.24 -9.79 24.55
N ILE A 754 28.43 -10.41 23.67
CA ILE A 754 28.62 -11.81 23.22
C ILE A 754 29.97 -11.97 22.53
N LEU A 755 30.36 -11.02 21.67
CA LEU A 755 31.66 -11.03 21.00
C LEU A 755 32.82 -10.90 21.98
N HIS A 756 32.69 -10.09 23.04
CA HIS A 756 33.68 -10.03 24.12
C HIS A 756 33.75 -11.33 24.93
N ILE A 757 32.61 -11.98 25.20
CA ILE A 757 32.59 -13.32 25.83
C ILE A 757 33.28 -14.35 24.92
N LEU A 758 32.99 -14.34 23.62
CA LEU A 758 33.57 -15.28 22.66
C LEU A 758 35.08 -15.05 22.49
N LEU A 759 35.51 -13.79 22.41
CA LEU A 759 36.93 -13.43 22.48
C LEU A 759 37.55 -13.93 23.79
N PHE A 760 36.96 -13.63 24.94
CA PHE A 760 37.48 -14.05 26.25
C PHE A 760 37.55 -15.57 26.40
N LEU A 761 36.57 -16.33 25.89
CA LEU A 761 36.60 -17.79 25.86
C LEU A 761 37.67 -18.32 24.90
N SER A 762 37.81 -17.75 23.70
CA SER A 762 38.86 -18.15 22.76
C SER A 762 40.27 -17.85 23.29
N TYR A 763 40.47 -16.67 23.87
CA TYR A 763 41.73 -16.29 24.52
C TYR A 763 41.98 -17.16 25.77
N GLY A 764 40.94 -17.43 26.56
CA GLY A 764 40.97 -18.33 27.71
C GLY A 764 41.35 -19.76 27.32
N GLU A 765 40.80 -20.30 26.23
CA GLU A 765 41.23 -21.59 25.69
C GLU A 765 42.68 -21.58 25.20
N THR A 766 43.12 -20.51 24.53
CA THR A 766 44.54 -20.42 24.12
C THR A 766 45.48 -20.25 25.32
N ALA A 767 45.04 -19.55 26.38
CA ALA A 767 45.78 -19.40 27.63
C ALA A 767 45.86 -20.73 28.39
N LEU A 768 44.74 -21.45 28.54
CA LEU A 768 44.69 -22.78 29.15
C LEU A 768 45.49 -23.82 28.34
N LYS A 769 45.46 -23.76 27.00
CA LYS A 769 46.33 -24.58 26.15
C LYS A 769 47.81 -24.20 26.36
N SER A 770 48.14 -22.92 26.48
CA SER A 770 49.51 -22.47 26.78
C SER A 770 49.98 -22.88 28.18
N ASP A 771 49.11 -22.91 29.19
CA ASP A 771 49.40 -23.41 30.53
C ASP A 771 49.52 -24.93 30.57
N SER A 772 48.73 -25.66 29.77
CA SER A 772 48.92 -27.11 29.60
C SER A 772 50.27 -27.45 28.96
N LEU A 773 50.72 -26.64 27.99
CA LEU A 773 52.07 -26.75 27.40
C LEU A 773 53.17 -26.39 28.40
N ARG A 774 52.97 -25.40 29.27
CA ARG A 774 53.88 -25.08 30.39
C ARG A 774 53.93 -26.17 31.46
N GLN A 775 52.79 -26.78 31.80
CA GLN A 775 52.74 -27.92 32.72
C GLN A 775 53.43 -29.16 32.13
N SER A 776 53.23 -29.47 30.86
CA SER A 776 53.99 -30.54 30.16
C SER A 776 55.49 -30.24 30.03
N THR A 777 55.91 -28.98 30.16
CA THR A 777 57.34 -28.59 30.18
C THR A 777 57.93 -28.60 31.59
N THR A 778 57.11 -28.55 32.65
CA THR A 778 57.57 -28.64 34.04
C THR A 778 57.69 -30.09 34.52
N ILE A 779 58.43 -30.91 33.78
CA ILE A 779 58.90 -32.20 34.31
C ILE A 779 60.15 -31.91 35.15
N ILE A 780 60.01 -32.12 36.45
CA ILE A 780 61.09 -32.05 37.45
C ILE A 780 62.21 -33.02 37.02
N PRO A 781 63.49 -32.60 36.98
CA PRO A 781 64.57 -33.48 36.56
C PRO A 781 64.78 -34.59 37.61
N PRO A 782 64.97 -35.86 37.18
CA PRO A 782 65.45 -36.91 38.07
C PRO A 782 66.88 -36.61 38.55
N PRO A 783 67.29 -37.11 39.73
CA PRO A 783 68.51 -36.67 40.39
C PRO A 783 69.77 -37.06 39.63
N GLY A 784 70.72 -36.12 39.53
CA GLY A 784 72.06 -36.43 39.07
C GLY A 784 72.80 -37.31 40.07
N HIS A 785 73.46 -38.35 39.57
CA HIS A 785 74.56 -39.00 40.28
C HIS A 785 75.75 -39.17 39.33
N ASP A 786 76.68 -38.23 39.48
CA ASP A 786 78.13 -38.27 39.28
C ASP A 786 78.76 -39.47 38.55
N LYS A 787 79.47 -39.14 37.46
CA LYS A 787 80.94 -39.29 37.34
C LYS A 787 81.43 -38.44 36.15
N ILE A 788 82.10 -37.31 36.39
CA ILE A 788 83.56 -37.20 36.61
C ILE A 788 84.35 -37.78 35.42
N ILE A 789 85.02 -36.94 34.61
CA ILE A 789 86.50 -36.81 34.52
C ILE A 789 86.85 -35.61 33.61
N ALA A 790 87.72 -34.74 34.14
CA ALA A 790 88.59 -33.71 33.55
C ALA A 790 88.55 -33.39 32.02
N THR A 791 88.48 -32.09 31.71
CA THR A 791 89.69 -31.29 31.39
C THR A 791 89.46 -29.81 31.67
#